data_AF-A0A8I1JNA8-F1
#
_entry.id   AF-A0A8I1JNA8-F1
#
_cell.length_a   1.000
_cell.length_b   1.000
_cell.length_c   1.000
_cell.angle_alpha   90.00
_cell.angle_beta   90.00
_cell.angle_gamma   90.00
#
_symmetry.space_group_name_H-M   'P 1'
#
loop_
_entity.id
_entity.type
_entity.pdbx_description
1 polymer ?
#
loop_
_entity_poly.entity_id
_entity_poly.type
_entity_poly.pdbx_seq_one_letter_code
_entity_poly.pdbx_strand_id
1 'polypeptide(L)'
;MFKKLFLCCDFLMTRPETQRYHLRWFSTILGSTLNRTTHIETEKFLSDLRETFSRQDFFARSGIILNESESHFHFDEKHISDRSLELIKKPLEGSLLIGYELSEETRAVLTRAGIAYIDIWLHPIRFLDDNFFAFRSNINAINLGLQNHHLHDDVYTLYADKLKIQSYMGWDKYKNGLDNALKANSAVFVGQTLTDKAVCRNGTMLNVLNFKEEFTELTKKFSHVYFSRHPMIKGDDAAQLEFVLSHDNTSITTEPGYKLLCTDSIEHVTGVSSSLMYESKFFGKSYNYLYRPVLDIFDTSNAQGYFSIYSKLHSPLFWKSILQDCIPTNQVVAEYDFLSKKSNYRDMLALYYNTHVFDKVHASFVDISKSKATKRPEKTEAKPIRFISEKLQANPPSLKKLKRLIDEHQTISFDVFDTLLQRKTWVPGDVINLTAQKVQSELQIPAEDFVSARREAKKHSNKVEVPLTERYEIIGKILKIPQEQAELLYNFEIEVERGLLQAREIGKLALEYAQSQGKRVVITSDTYFTEEQIKEFLSDAGIFADCIYASSAYNKTKEAGSLFEELIARERDKILHIGDNYKADIANAGAKNINASWVISNHDQFKNSTPQFVRSKGPYGSIKNGLIQINTTSFPAITAGAGYTSGKAFNLGYNVVGDMMLAFAAWIIEKARIDGVQTLFFLARDGEIVKKVTDELLNHIPGNKIRTQYLLASRRSTRVASLSSREDVLREIEALVVEYAKNPNKSDLSQYLSLRFGLTDEKLKQLGVEALESEINSADQTKAPQLLGKWLSSEAIVSTILDNAADERLIYSDYLDQMGFTQGSEPIGLVDIGHNGSLQASLAKARGLTSTRGYYFCTYDGVDNTLSTVEGDHRGSGFYRDRISTSDRTQKYIRYALVIESLFLNDKGTFLRLVRKNEQLSPSFLEGNERSRVAFNEAIHLGSIKYAQDLLSTVEKCFGNINIGHLWMHDDACARLFSMLESPMLRDAEVFSGITIENYFAGRPLRYFVPPKNKLSITPVLWKEGTQALIEGTKAQEELVANKKKNADLEEKKRARTDIHKQFVDRERTARTLYASRNFIEAANEFRLAFDAKPTKPNLLRAASEAYILANDRKSAIDALTKAQALMPNNRMLKRRLLTIKHPFLKVIFGESKYEVSQDT
;
A
#
# COMPACT_ATOMS: atom_id res chain seq x y z
N MET A 1 -31.94 -10.54 -41.62
CA MET A 1 -30.59 -10.41 -41.04
C MET A 1 -30.39 -8.99 -40.51
N PHE A 2 -29.71 -8.85 -39.37
CA PHE A 2 -29.39 -7.54 -38.78
C PHE A 2 -28.27 -6.85 -39.55
N LYS A 3 -28.30 -5.52 -39.61
CA LYS A 3 -27.31 -4.70 -40.34
C LYS A 3 -26.39 -3.87 -39.43
N LYS A 4 -26.66 -3.86 -38.13
CA LYS A 4 -25.87 -3.15 -37.11
C LYS A 4 -25.68 -4.03 -35.88
N LEU A 5 -24.53 -3.88 -35.23
CA LEU A 5 -24.20 -4.60 -34.01
C LEU A 5 -23.78 -3.59 -32.94
N PHE A 6 -24.53 -3.54 -31.83
CA PHE A 6 -24.22 -2.67 -30.71
C PHE A 6 -23.68 -3.47 -29.52
N LEU A 7 -22.61 -2.98 -28.90
CA LEU A 7 -22.09 -3.47 -27.63
C LEU A 7 -22.53 -2.53 -26.51
N CYS A 8 -23.11 -3.07 -25.45
CA CYS A 8 -23.55 -2.26 -24.32
C CYS A 8 -23.32 -2.98 -22.98
N CYS A 9 -23.36 -2.20 -21.90
CA CYS A 9 -23.70 -2.72 -20.57
C CYS A 9 -25.19 -2.46 -20.33
N ASP A 10 -25.70 -2.81 -19.16
CA ASP A 10 -27.07 -2.47 -18.78
C ASP A 10 -27.31 -0.95 -18.73
N PHE A 11 -27.82 -0.40 -19.83
CA PHE A 11 -27.94 1.03 -20.07
C PHE A 11 -29.20 1.66 -19.44
N LEU A 12 -30.14 0.86 -18.95
CA LEU A 12 -31.33 1.37 -18.23
C LEU A 12 -31.14 1.31 -16.71
N MET A 13 -30.48 0.28 -16.19
CA MET A 13 -30.32 0.09 -14.75
C MET A 13 -28.99 0.63 -14.22
N THR A 14 -27.89 0.52 -14.98
CA THR A 14 -26.56 0.93 -14.51
C THR A 14 -26.30 2.38 -14.84
N ARG A 15 -25.60 3.13 -13.98
CA ARG A 15 -25.21 4.53 -14.29
C ARG A 15 -24.12 4.63 -15.37
N PRO A 16 -24.01 5.75 -16.11
CA PRO A 16 -23.11 5.89 -17.24
C PRO A 16 -21.63 5.62 -16.93
N GLU A 17 -21.13 6.05 -15.77
CA GLU A 17 -19.73 5.87 -15.38
C GLU A 17 -19.38 4.39 -15.23
N THR A 18 -20.29 3.63 -14.60
CA THR A 18 -20.14 2.19 -14.41
C THR A 18 -20.29 1.44 -15.74
N GLN A 19 -21.18 1.90 -16.63
CA GLN A 19 -21.26 1.35 -18.00
C GLN A 19 -19.95 1.55 -18.76
N ARG A 20 -19.39 2.77 -18.78
CA ARG A 20 -18.12 3.07 -19.48
C ARG A 20 -16.97 2.22 -18.96
N TYR A 21 -16.95 1.97 -17.64
CA TYR A 21 -16.03 1.05 -17.00
C TYR A 21 -16.18 -0.34 -17.64
N HIS A 22 -17.27 -1.08 -17.39
CA HIS A 22 -17.42 -2.47 -17.86
C HIS A 22 -17.36 -2.60 -19.40
N LEU A 23 -17.91 -1.64 -20.14
CA LEU A 23 -17.92 -1.67 -21.59
C LEU A 23 -16.51 -1.56 -22.18
N ARG A 24 -15.54 -0.97 -21.46
CA ARG A 24 -14.16 -0.83 -21.94
C ARG A 24 -13.53 -2.19 -22.24
N TRP A 25 -13.45 -3.09 -21.25
CA TRP A 25 -12.83 -4.40 -21.46
C TRP A 25 -13.71 -5.29 -22.36
N PHE A 26 -15.03 -5.23 -22.18
CA PHE A 26 -15.98 -6.06 -22.94
C PHE A 26 -15.89 -5.75 -24.45
N SER A 27 -15.87 -4.46 -24.81
CA SER A 27 -15.69 -4.04 -26.20
C SER A 27 -14.27 -4.27 -26.73
N THR A 28 -13.23 -4.25 -25.89
CA THR A 28 -11.86 -4.59 -26.33
C THR A 28 -11.76 -6.05 -26.77
N ILE A 29 -12.34 -6.99 -26.00
CA ILE A 29 -12.31 -8.41 -26.36
C ILE A 29 -13.23 -8.70 -27.54
N LEU A 30 -14.48 -8.23 -27.49
CA LEU A 30 -15.46 -8.57 -28.51
C LEU A 30 -15.30 -7.80 -29.81
N GLY A 31 -14.85 -6.54 -29.78
CA GLY A 31 -14.75 -5.71 -30.98
C GLY A 31 -13.84 -6.35 -32.04
N SER A 32 -12.65 -6.81 -31.65
CA SER A 32 -11.74 -7.48 -32.60
C SER A 32 -12.28 -8.81 -33.09
N THR A 33 -12.91 -9.60 -32.22
CA THR A 33 -13.43 -10.93 -32.57
C THR A 33 -14.62 -10.80 -33.52
N LEU A 34 -15.59 -9.95 -33.20
CA LEU A 34 -16.80 -9.74 -34.01
C LEU A 34 -16.50 -9.09 -35.37
N ASN A 35 -15.56 -8.15 -35.44
CA ASN A 35 -15.11 -7.55 -36.71
C ASN A 35 -14.42 -8.58 -37.62
N ARG A 36 -13.81 -9.64 -37.05
CA ARG A 36 -13.19 -10.74 -37.81
C ARG A 36 -14.20 -11.82 -38.21
N THR A 37 -15.29 -11.95 -37.47
CA THR A 37 -16.35 -12.92 -37.73
C THR A 37 -17.39 -12.39 -38.73
N THR A 38 -17.72 -11.10 -38.67
CA THR A 38 -18.83 -10.49 -39.40
C THR A 38 -18.35 -9.40 -40.37
N HIS A 39 -19.21 -9.03 -41.33
CA HIS A 39 -18.97 -7.89 -42.24
C HIS A 39 -19.45 -6.54 -41.66
N ILE A 40 -19.82 -6.51 -40.37
CA ILE A 40 -20.48 -5.35 -39.73
C ILE A 40 -19.55 -4.82 -38.64
N GLU A 41 -19.30 -3.52 -38.64
CA GLU A 41 -18.54 -2.85 -37.58
C GLU A 41 -19.38 -2.78 -36.29
N THR A 42 -18.74 -3.04 -35.15
CA THR A 42 -19.40 -2.95 -33.84
C THR A 42 -19.41 -1.52 -33.30
N GLU A 43 -20.58 -1.01 -32.91
CA GLU A 43 -20.74 0.30 -32.26
C GLU A 43 -21.00 0.16 -30.76
N LYS A 44 -20.69 1.20 -29.95
CA LYS A 44 -20.96 1.21 -28.51
C LYS A 44 -22.27 1.95 -28.21
N PHE A 45 -23.13 1.36 -27.38
CA PHE A 45 -24.37 2.00 -26.93
C PHE A 45 -24.30 2.33 -25.43
N LEU A 46 -24.34 3.63 -25.10
CA LEU A 46 -24.26 4.17 -23.74
C LEU A 46 -25.52 4.96 -23.41
N SER A 47 -25.84 5.04 -22.13
CA SER A 47 -27.09 5.66 -21.67
C SER A 47 -27.10 7.21 -21.64
N ASP A 48 -25.97 7.85 -21.97
CA ASP A 48 -25.76 9.30 -21.92
C ASP A 48 -25.34 9.90 -23.27
N LEU A 49 -25.62 9.19 -24.37
CA LEU A 49 -25.45 9.69 -25.73
C LEU A 49 -26.55 10.72 -26.03
N ARG A 50 -26.34 11.97 -25.63
CA ARG A 50 -27.33 13.07 -25.71
C ARG A 50 -28.00 13.24 -27.08
N GLU A 51 -27.36 12.78 -28.17
CA GLU A 51 -27.89 12.87 -29.53
C GLU A 51 -28.77 11.67 -29.95
N THR A 52 -28.65 10.51 -29.29
CA THR A 52 -29.32 9.25 -29.71
C THR A 52 -30.16 8.57 -28.63
N PHE A 53 -29.75 8.60 -27.36
CA PHE A 53 -30.52 8.05 -26.24
C PHE A 53 -30.14 8.71 -24.91
N SER A 54 -31.14 9.13 -24.13
CA SER A 54 -30.97 9.66 -22.78
C SER A 54 -31.77 8.82 -21.79
N ARG A 55 -31.08 8.25 -20.81
CA ARG A 55 -31.69 7.52 -19.70
C ARG A 55 -32.67 8.38 -18.89
N GLN A 56 -32.34 9.65 -18.70
CA GLN A 56 -33.17 10.59 -17.97
C GLN A 56 -34.49 10.86 -18.73
N ASP A 57 -34.41 11.08 -20.04
CA ASP A 57 -35.60 11.27 -20.89
C ASP A 57 -36.44 9.99 -20.96
N PHE A 58 -35.80 8.83 -21.04
CA PHE A 58 -36.46 7.53 -21.03
C PHE A 58 -37.35 7.34 -19.80
N PHE A 59 -36.82 7.56 -18.58
CA PHE A 59 -37.61 7.40 -17.36
C PHE A 59 -38.64 8.53 -17.18
N ALA A 60 -38.29 9.77 -17.54
CA ALA A 60 -39.21 10.92 -17.43
C ALA A 60 -40.49 10.73 -18.27
N ARG A 61 -40.41 10.09 -19.44
CA ARG A 61 -41.58 9.75 -20.29
C ARG A 61 -42.51 8.70 -19.69
N SER A 62 -42.04 7.96 -18.69
CA SER A 62 -42.84 7.04 -17.87
C SER A 62 -43.28 7.67 -16.55
N GLY A 63 -42.96 8.94 -16.29
CA GLY A 63 -43.21 9.59 -14.99
C GLY A 63 -42.32 9.06 -13.87
N ILE A 64 -41.24 8.35 -14.20
CA ILE A 64 -40.31 7.76 -13.23
C ILE A 64 -39.17 8.75 -13.00
N ILE A 65 -38.93 9.10 -11.74
CA ILE A 65 -37.83 9.98 -11.35
C ILE A 65 -36.57 9.13 -11.21
N LEU A 66 -35.62 9.33 -12.13
CA LEU A 66 -34.32 8.67 -12.09
C LEU A 66 -33.46 9.25 -10.95
N ASN A 67 -32.99 8.39 -10.05
CA ASN A 67 -31.93 8.76 -9.10
C ASN A 67 -30.55 8.55 -9.74
N GLU A 68 -29.93 9.62 -10.21
CA GLU A 68 -28.62 9.56 -10.90
C GLU A 68 -27.44 9.22 -9.97
N SER A 69 -27.63 9.33 -8.65
CA SER A 69 -26.57 9.04 -7.67
C SER A 69 -26.35 7.54 -7.43
N GLU A 70 -27.36 6.72 -7.70
CA GLU A 70 -27.32 5.28 -7.50
C GLU A 70 -26.49 4.59 -8.59
N SER A 71 -25.64 3.64 -8.19
CA SER A 71 -24.86 2.85 -9.16
C SER A 71 -25.74 1.95 -10.02
N HIS A 72 -26.81 1.42 -9.43
CA HIS A 72 -27.85 0.65 -10.09
C HIS A 72 -29.22 1.19 -9.64
N PHE A 73 -30.02 1.68 -10.57
CA PHE A 73 -31.37 2.20 -10.32
C PHE A 73 -32.38 1.10 -10.67
N HIS A 74 -33.04 0.55 -9.67
CA HIS A 74 -34.08 -0.44 -9.85
C HIS A 74 -35.39 0.21 -10.31
N PHE A 75 -36.07 -0.38 -11.28
CA PHE A 75 -37.36 0.09 -11.80
C PHE A 75 -38.28 -1.09 -12.10
N ASP A 76 -39.59 -0.89 -12.04
CA ASP A 76 -40.56 -1.89 -12.48
C ASP A 76 -40.78 -1.73 -14.00
N GLU A 77 -40.47 -2.76 -14.78
CA GLU A 77 -40.63 -2.71 -16.23
C GLU A 77 -42.08 -2.45 -16.63
N LYS A 78 -43.08 -2.88 -15.84
CA LYS A 78 -44.50 -2.72 -16.16
C LYS A 78 -44.95 -1.26 -16.17
N HIS A 79 -44.24 -0.40 -15.45
CA HIS A 79 -44.50 1.05 -15.44
C HIS A 79 -43.85 1.80 -16.60
N ILE A 80 -43.03 1.13 -17.43
CA ILE A 80 -42.45 1.75 -18.62
C ILE A 80 -43.52 1.95 -19.70
N SER A 81 -43.74 3.22 -20.07
CA SER A 81 -44.73 3.66 -21.06
C SER A 81 -44.28 3.41 -22.50
N ASP A 82 -45.23 3.32 -23.43
CA ASP A 82 -44.95 3.17 -24.86
C ASP A 82 -44.09 4.32 -25.42
N ARG A 83 -44.28 5.54 -24.90
CA ARG A 83 -43.45 6.72 -25.24
C ARG A 83 -41.98 6.53 -24.87
N SER A 84 -41.70 5.78 -23.83
CA SER A 84 -40.33 5.45 -23.39
C SER A 84 -39.76 4.34 -24.27
N LEU A 85 -40.59 3.34 -24.63
CA LEU A 85 -40.20 2.29 -25.57
C LEU A 85 -39.84 2.85 -26.96
N GLU A 86 -40.54 3.87 -27.45
CA GLU A 86 -40.20 4.54 -28.72
C GLU A 86 -38.78 5.15 -28.72
N LEU A 87 -38.31 5.66 -27.57
CA LEU A 87 -37.00 6.28 -27.44
C LEU A 87 -35.85 5.28 -27.63
N ILE A 88 -36.03 4.02 -27.23
CA ILE A 88 -35.05 2.95 -27.47
C ILE A 88 -35.23 2.29 -28.83
N LYS A 89 -36.47 2.22 -29.35
CA LYS A 89 -36.74 1.64 -30.69
C LYS A 89 -36.01 2.42 -31.78
N LYS A 90 -36.12 3.75 -31.77
CA LYS A 90 -35.60 4.61 -32.84
C LYS A 90 -34.09 4.41 -33.14
N PRO A 91 -33.17 4.38 -32.16
CA PRO A 91 -31.74 4.17 -32.43
C PRO A 91 -31.35 2.69 -32.63
N LEU A 92 -32.14 1.73 -32.13
CA LEU A 92 -31.78 0.30 -32.11
C LEU A 92 -32.57 -0.55 -33.13
N GLU A 93 -33.46 0.04 -33.91
CA GLU A 93 -34.24 -0.66 -34.92
C GLU A 93 -33.34 -1.38 -35.94
N GLY A 94 -33.64 -2.66 -36.21
CA GLY A 94 -32.88 -3.47 -37.16
C GLY A 94 -31.45 -3.84 -36.72
N SER A 95 -31.11 -3.62 -35.45
CA SER A 95 -29.80 -3.96 -34.85
C SER A 95 -29.86 -5.19 -33.94
N LEU A 96 -28.70 -5.82 -33.72
CA LEU A 96 -28.48 -6.81 -32.67
C LEU A 96 -27.67 -6.19 -31.55
N LEU A 97 -28.19 -6.24 -30.32
CA LEU A 97 -27.51 -5.75 -29.13
C LEU A 97 -26.78 -6.91 -28.43
N ILE A 98 -25.48 -6.78 -28.17
CA ILE A 98 -24.73 -7.70 -27.32
C ILE A 98 -24.43 -6.97 -26.01
N GLY A 99 -25.19 -7.34 -24.98
CA GLY A 99 -25.17 -6.72 -23.66
C GLY A 99 -24.32 -7.50 -22.66
N TYR A 100 -23.60 -6.77 -21.81
CA TYR A 100 -22.95 -7.30 -20.62
C TYR A 100 -23.79 -7.00 -19.37
N GLU A 101 -24.19 -8.06 -18.67
CA GLU A 101 -24.94 -8.05 -17.41
C GLU A 101 -26.27 -7.28 -17.45
N LEU A 102 -27.04 -7.44 -18.53
CA LEU A 102 -28.38 -6.82 -18.64
C LEU A 102 -29.28 -7.31 -17.49
N SER A 103 -30.06 -6.42 -16.89
CA SER A 103 -31.09 -6.77 -15.90
C SER A 103 -32.29 -7.48 -16.53
N GLU A 104 -33.05 -8.19 -15.70
CA GLU A 104 -34.32 -8.79 -16.10
C GLU A 104 -35.29 -7.74 -16.64
N GLU A 105 -35.36 -6.61 -15.96
CA GLU A 105 -36.21 -5.47 -16.29
C GLU A 105 -35.77 -4.84 -17.63
N THR A 106 -34.46 -4.69 -17.86
CA THR A 106 -33.94 -4.20 -19.15
C THR A 106 -34.22 -5.18 -20.28
N ARG A 107 -34.03 -6.49 -20.07
CA ARG A 107 -34.36 -7.51 -21.08
C ARG A 107 -35.85 -7.56 -21.39
N ALA A 108 -36.71 -7.40 -20.38
CA ALA A 108 -38.16 -7.33 -20.56
C ALA A 108 -38.56 -6.09 -21.37
N VAL A 109 -37.95 -4.93 -21.10
CA VAL A 109 -38.12 -3.70 -21.88
C VAL A 109 -37.66 -3.90 -23.33
N LEU A 110 -36.47 -4.47 -23.56
CA LEU A 110 -35.95 -4.75 -24.91
C LEU A 110 -36.87 -5.69 -25.69
N THR A 111 -37.39 -6.72 -25.02
CA THR A 111 -38.31 -7.70 -25.61
C THR A 111 -39.64 -7.06 -25.98
N ARG A 112 -40.23 -6.23 -25.10
CA ARG A 112 -41.44 -5.43 -25.39
C ARG A 112 -41.21 -4.41 -26.50
N ALA A 113 -40.00 -3.87 -26.60
CA ALA A 113 -39.60 -2.97 -27.67
C ALA A 113 -39.29 -3.70 -28.99
N GLY A 114 -39.31 -5.03 -29.05
CA GLY A 114 -38.96 -5.79 -30.24
C GLY A 114 -37.48 -5.70 -30.63
N ILE A 115 -36.59 -5.38 -29.68
CA ILE A 115 -35.15 -5.28 -29.89
C ILE A 115 -34.49 -6.63 -29.64
N ALA A 116 -33.72 -7.07 -30.62
CA ALA A 116 -32.94 -8.29 -30.59
C ALA A 116 -31.71 -8.13 -29.69
N TYR A 117 -31.47 -9.08 -28.78
CA TYR A 117 -30.29 -9.05 -27.91
C TYR A 117 -29.66 -10.42 -27.63
N ILE A 118 -28.36 -10.39 -27.29
CA ILE A 118 -27.62 -11.44 -26.59
C ILE A 118 -27.15 -10.82 -25.27
N ASP A 119 -27.52 -11.42 -24.15
CA ASP A 119 -27.08 -11.04 -22.83
C ASP A 119 -26.00 -11.99 -22.33
N ILE A 120 -24.90 -11.42 -21.85
CA ILE A 120 -23.73 -12.13 -21.37
C ILE A 120 -23.50 -11.74 -19.92
N TRP A 121 -23.48 -12.74 -19.05
CA TRP A 121 -23.15 -12.57 -17.65
C TRP A 121 -21.89 -13.35 -17.29
N LEU A 122 -21.15 -12.86 -16.31
CA LEU A 122 -20.11 -13.65 -15.69
C LEU A 122 -20.75 -14.84 -14.94
N HIS A 123 -20.42 -16.07 -15.32
CA HIS A 123 -21.12 -17.29 -14.87
C HIS A 123 -21.00 -17.53 -13.36
N PRO A 124 -22.02 -17.96 -12.60
CA PRO A 124 -21.96 -18.05 -11.13
C PRO A 124 -20.90 -19.01 -10.58
N ILE A 125 -20.59 -20.11 -11.29
CA ILE A 125 -19.56 -21.07 -10.89
C ILE A 125 -18.16 -20.44 -11.00
N ARG A 126 -17.37 -20.49 -9.90
CA ARG A 126 -15.99 -19.93 -9.87
C ARG A 126 -14.89 -20.97 -9.69
N PHE A 127 -15.22 -22.24 -9.47
CA PHE A 127 -14.23 -23.26 -9.11
C PHE A 127 -13.58 -24.01 -10.29
N LEU A 128 -13.85 -23.60 -11.54
CA LEU A 128 -13.18 -24.13 -12.73
C LEU A 128 -11.78 -23.50 -12.91
N ASP A 129 -11.02 -23.99 -13.89
CA ASP A 129 -9.64 -23.53 -14.19
C ASP A 129 -9.58 -22.05 -14.68
N ASP A 130 -10.71 -21.45 -15.08
CA ASP A 130 -10.84 -20.05 -15.48
C ASP A 130 -12.24 -19.48 -15.14
N ASN A 131 -12.39 -18.15 -15.17
CA ASN A 131 -13.70 -17.52 -15.27
C ASN A 131 -14.34 -17.83 -16.62
N PHE A 132 -15.66 -17.92 -16.65
CA PHE A 132 -16.41 -18.12 -17.88
C PHE A 132 -17.77 -17.45 -17.81
N PHE A 133 -18.56 -17.56 -18.87
CA PHE A 133 -19.71 -16.69 -19.08
C PHE A 133 -21.00 -17.48 -19.36
N ALA A 134 -22.12 -16.90 -18.96
CA ALA A 134 -23.46 -17.42 -19.18
C ALA A 134 -24.13 -16.55 -20.25
N PHE A 135 -24.72 -17.17 -21.27
CA PHE A 135 -25.31 -16.49 -22.43
C PHE A 135 -26.80 -16.75 -22.54
N ARG A 136 -27.56 -15.73 -22.93
CA ARG A 136 -28.99 -15.86 -23.25
C ARG A 136 -29.37 -14.92 -24.38
N SER A 137 -30.30 -15.31 -25.24
CA SER A 137 -30.87 -14.43 -26.26
C SER A 137 -32.39 -14.49 -26.27
N ASN A 138 -33.05 -13.44 -26.77
CA ASN A 138 -34.46 -13.51 -27.17
C ASN A 138 -34.65 -14.02 -28.62
N ILE A 139 -33.57 -14.46 -29.29
CA ILE A 139 -33.60 -15.02 -30.63
C ILE A 139 -33.40 -16.53 -30.58
N ASN A 140 -34.41 -17.27 -31.05
CA ASN A 140 -34.41 -18.74 -30.99
C ASN A 140 -33.24 -19.38 -31.75
N ALA A 141 -32.89 -18.87 -32.94
CA ALA A 141 -31.77 -19.39 -33.72
C ALA A 141 -30.43 -19.26 -32.97
N ILE A 142 -30.21 -18.14 -32.28
CA ILE A 142 -29.01 -17.93 -31.45
C ILE A 142 -29.02 -18.89 -30.26
N ASN A 143 -30.15 -19.07 -29.59
CA ASN A 143 -30.27 -20.01 -28.46
C ASN A 143 -29.98 -21.46 -28.88
N LEU A 144 -30.44 -21.89 -30.06
CA LEU A 144 -30.10 -23.22 -30.60
C LEU A 144 -28.59 -23.35 -30.86
N GLY A 145 -27.95 -22.30 -31.40
CA GLY A 145 -26.50 -22.25 -31.56
C GLY A 145 -25.75 -22.32 -30.23
N LEU A 146 -26.20 -21.57 -29.21
CA LEU A 146 -25.61 -21.56 -27.87
C LEU A 146 -25.73 -22.93 -27.18
N GLN A 147 -26.84 -23.64 -27.37
CA GLN A 147 -27.05 -24.98 -26.81
C GLN A 147 -25.97 -25.97 -27.24
N ASN A 148 -25.47 -25.88 -28.48
CA ASN A 148 -24.40 -26.75 -28.98
C ASN A 148 -23.04 -26.53 -28.29
N HIS A 149 -22.86 -25.38 -27.62
CA HIS A 149 -21.64 -25.03 -26.88
C HIS A 149 -21.84 -25.05 -25.37
N HIS A 150 -23.02 -25.46 -24.89
CA HIS A 150 -23.35 -25.50 -23.48
C HIS A 150 -22.51 -26.55 -22.75
N LEU A 151 -21.86 -26.15 -21.66
CA LEU A 151 -21.06 -27.04 -20.84
C LEU A 151 -21.94 -27.95 -19.97
N HIS A 152 -21.75 -29.26 -20.05
CA HIS A 152 -22.52 -30.26 -19.31
C HIS A 152 -22.22 -30.24 -17.80
N ASP A 153 -23.25 -30.50 -16.98
CA ASP A 153 -23.15 -30.46 -15.51
C ASP A 153 -22.12 -31.44 -14.94
N ASP A 154 -21.88 -32.57 -15.62
CA ASP A 154 -20.85 -33.55 -15.23
C ASP A 154 -19.44 -32.95 -15.17
N VAL A 155 -19.16 -31.92 -15.96
CA VAL A 155 -17.87 -31.22 -15.91
C VAL A 155 -17.74 -30.45 -14.59
N TYR A 156 -18.82 -29.82 -14.13
CA TYR A 156 -18.83 -29.15 -12.82
C TYR A 156 -18.64 -30.16 -11.69
N THR A 157 -19.33 -31.31 -11.74
CA THR A 157 -19.17 -32.39 -10.77
C THR A 157 -17.73 -32.90 -10.75
N LEU A 158 -17.11 -33.14 -11.90
CA LEU A 158 -15.72 -33.58 -12.00
C LEU A 158 -14.74 -32.59 -11.34
N TYR A 159 -14.94 -31.28 -11.55
CA TYR A 159 -14.11 -30.25 -10.92
C TYR A 159 -14.38 -30.09 -9.42
N ALA A 160 -15.63 -30.27 -8.98
CA ALA A 160 -15.99 -30.29 -7.57
C ALA A 160 -15.35 -31.49 -6.86
N ASP A 161 -15.37 -32.68 -7.47
CA ASP A 161 -14.73 -33.88 -6.94
C ASP A 161 -13.21 -33.76 -6.92
N LYS A 162 -12.61 -33.17 -7.96
CA LYS A 162 -11.19 -32.77 -7.95
C LYS A 162 -10.88 -31.88 -6.74
N LEU A 163 -11.72 -30.89 -6.44
CA LEU A 163 -11.55 -30.03 -5.27
C LEU A 163 -11.74 -30.76 -3.94
N LYS A 164 -12.73 -31.67 -3.83
CA LYS A 164 -12.90 -32.53 -2.65
C LYS A 164 -11.65 -33.35 -2.40
N ILE A 165 -11.16 -34.06 -3.44
CA ILE A 165 -9.93 -34.85 -3.39
C ILE A 165 -8.76 -33.96 -2.97
N GLN A 166 -8.60 -32.79 -3.57
CA GLN A 166 -7.54 -31.84 -3.18
C GLN A 166 -7.69 -31.33 -1.74
N SER A 167 -8.92 -31.21 -1.24
CA SER A 167 -9.18 -30.81 0.14
C SER A 167 -8.67 -31.86 1.13
N TYR A 168 -9.06 -33.14 0.99
CA TYR A 168 -8.63 -34.17 1.95
C TYR A 168 -7.27 -34.81 1.62
N MET A 169 -6.87 -34.95 0.35
CA MET A 169 -5.54 -35.45 -0.05
C MET A 169 -4.46 -34.35 -0.10
N GLY A 170 -4.84 -33.08 -0.12
CA GLY A 170 -3.92 -31.95 -0.16
C GLY A 170 -3.94 -31.16 1.15
N TRP A 171 -5.04 -30.45 1.42
CA TRP A 171 -5.14 -29.54 2.57
C TRP A 171 -5.17 -30.27 3.93
N ASP A 172 -5.77 -31.46 3.98
CA ASP A 172 -6.02 -32.20 5.24
C ASP A 172 -5.37 -33.59 5.29
N LYS A 173 -4.45 -33.92 4.36
CA LYS A 173 -3.88 -35.29 4.21
C LYS A 173 -3.31 -35.91 5.49
N TYR A 174 -2.85 -35.07 6.42
CA TYR A 174 -2.24 -35.48 7.70
C TYR A 174 -2.86 -34.78 8.91
N LYS A 175 -3.97 -34.08 8.72
CA LYS A 175 -4.72 -33.43 9.79
C LYS A 175 -6.13 -33.98 9.75
N ASN A 176 -6.57 -34.50 10.87
CA ASN A 176 -7.95 -34.78 11.19
C ASN A 176 -8.74 -33.44 11.28
N GLY A 177 -8.70 -32.56 10.28
CA GLY A 177 -8.74 -31.10 10.49
C GLY A 177 -10.13 -30.46 10.50
N LEU A 178 -10.93 -30.60 9.45
CA LEU A 178 -12.22 -29.91 9.37
C LEU A 178 -13.41 -30.74 9.84
N ASP A 179 -13.50 -32.02 9.43
CA ASP A 179 -14.61 -32.90 9.84
C ASP A 179 -14.62 -33.21 11.34
N ASN A 180 -13.47 -33.11 12.03
CA ASN A 180 -13.43 -33.23 13.49
C ASN A 180 -13.64 -31.89 14.22
N ALA A 181 -13.53 -30.77 13.52
CA ALA A 181 -13.74 -29.44 14.08
C ALA A 181 -15.20 -28.97 13.94
N LEU A 182 -15.88 -29.40 12.87
CA LEU A 182 -17.29 -29.15 12.65
C LEU A 182 -18.13 -30.25 13.31
N LYS A 183 -19.39 -29.92 13.62
CA LYS A 183 -20.34 -30.93 14.10
C LYS A 183 -20.92 -31.63 12.87
N ALA A 184 -21.09 -32.95 12.92
CA ALA A 184 -21.84 -33.67 11.90
C ALA A 184 -23.30 -33.19 11.83
N ASN A 185 -23.92 -33.33 10.65
CA ASN A 185 -25.28 -32.84 10.37
C ASN A 185 -25.43 -31.33 10.63
N SER A 186 -24.49 -30.53 10.11
CA SER A 186 -24.53 -29.07 10.20
C SER A 186 -24.99 -28.42 8.89
N ALA A 187 -25.50 -27.20 8.99
CA ALA A 187 -25.81 -26.35 7.84
C ALA A 187 -24.87 -25.14 7.77
N VAL A 188 -24.69 -24.58 6.57
CA VAL A 188 -24.02 -23.30 6.34
C VAL A 188 -25.03 -22.28 5.85
N PHE A 189 -25.10 -21.15 6.53
CA PHE A 189 -25.81 -19.96 6.03
C PHE A 189 -24.82 -18.97 5.44
N VAL A 190 -24.94 -18.66 4.15
CA VAL A 190 -24.04 -17.77 3.43
C VAL A 190 -24.57 -16.33 3.48
N GLY A 191 -23.84 -15.45 4.15
CA GLY A 191 -24.13 -14.01 4.17
C GLY A 191 -23.76 -13.34 2.84
N GLN A 192 -24.36 -12.18 2.57
CA GLN A 192 -24.15 -11.40 1.33
C GLN A 192 -23.88 -9.93 1.62
N THR A 193 -23.39 -9.18 0.62
CA THR A 193 -23.16 -7.73 0.77
C THR A 193 -24.49 -6.97 0.80
N LEU A 194 -24.49 -5.81 1.47
CA LEU A 194 -25.64 -4.90 1.53
C LEU A 194 -25.84 -4.07 0.26
N THR A 195 -25.06 -4.31 -0.80
CA THR A 195 -25.02 -3.49 -2.03
C THR A 195 -25.12 -4.31 -3.32
N ASP A 196 -25.37 -5.62 -3.23
CA ASP A 196 -25.38 -6.53 -4.39
C ASP A 196 -26.72 -6.49 -5.14
N LYS A 197 -26.68 -6.33 -6.47
CA LYS A 197 -27.86 -6.40 -7.36
C LYS A 197 -28.65 -7.71 -7.17
N ALA A 198 -27.96 -8.78 -6.77
CA ALA A 198 -28.51 -10.10 -6.48
C ALA A 198 -29.48 -10.16 -5.28
N VAL A 199 -29.40 -9.23 -4.32
CA VAL A 199 -30.20 -9.27 -3.08
C VAL A 199 -31.20 -8.13 -2.96
N CYS A 200 -31.47 -7.40 -4.05
CA CYS A 200 -32.46 -6.34 -4.04
C CYS A 200 -33.84 -6.87 -4.47
N ARG A 201 -34.87 -6.62 -3.66
CA ARG A 201 -36.28 -6.88 -3.98
C ARG A 201 -37.06 -5.57 -3.86
N ASN A 202 -37.58 -5.06 -4.97
CA ASN A 202 -38.36 -3.81 -5.03
C ASN A 202 -37.66 -2.63 -4.34
N GLY A 203 -36.35 -2.46 -4.57
CA GLY A 203 -35.54 -1.40 -3.94
C GLY A 203 -35.13 -1.66 -2.49
N THR A 204 -35.54 -2.79 -1.90
CA THR A 204 -35.12 -3.20 -0.55
C THR A 204 -33.99 -4.23 -0.62
N MET A 205 -32.87 -3.94 0.05
CA MET A 205 -31.75 -4.86 0.17
C MET A 205 -32.03 -5.95 1.21
N LEU A 206 -32.24 -7.17 0.74
CA LEU A 206 -32.56 -8.34 1.55
C LEU A 206 -31.32 -8.86 2.29
N ASN A 207 -31.52 -9.26 3.54
CA ASN A 207 -30.51 -9.90 4.38
C ASN A 207 -31.18 -10.90 5.33
N VAL A 208 -30.42 -11.55 6.22
CA VAL A 208 -30.94 -12.58 7.14
C VAL A 208 -32.07 -12.08 8.05
N LEU A 209 -32.12 -10.78 8.38
CA LEU A 209 -33.19 -10.20 9.21
C LEU A 209 -34.54 -10.15 8.50
N ASN A 210 -34.56 -10.28 7.17
CA ASN A 210 -35.78 -10.42 6.40
C ASN A 210 -36.32 -11.86 6.40
N PHE A 211 -35.52 -12.82 6.86
CA PHE A 211 -35.81 -14.25 6.85
C PHE A 211 -35.55 -14.90 8.22
N LYS A 212 -36.01 -14.22 9.29
CA LYS A 212 -35.73 -14.63 10.68
C LYS A 212 -36.36 -15.98 11.00
N GLU A 213 -37.58 -16.21 10.52
CA GLU A 213 -38.32 -17.46 10.79
C GLU A 213 -37.62 -18.63 10.11
N GLU A 214 -37.23 -18.47 8.85
CA GLU A 214 -36.52 -19.48 8.06
C GLU A 214 -35.15 -19.80 8.66
N PHE A 215 -34.42 -18.78 9.13
CA PHE A 215 -33.16 -18.99 9.85
C PHE A 215 -33.39 -19.75 11.17
N THR A 216 -34.43 -19.39 11.92
CA THR A 216 -34.77 -20.07 13.18
C THR A 216 -35.15 -21.53 12.92
N GLU A 217 -35.92 -21.83 11.89
CA GLU A 217 -36.24 -23.22 11.52
C GLU A 217 -34.99 -24.01 11.10
N LEU A 218 -34.04 -23.38 10.40
CA LEU A 218 -32.76 -23.99 10.07
C LEU A 218 -32.00 -24.44 11.33
N THR A 219 -32.00 -23.62 12.38
CA THR A 219 -31.37 -23.97 13.66
C THR A 219 -32.07 -25.12 14.40
N LYS A 220 -33.35 -25.38 14.15
CA LYS A 220 -34.05 -26.54 14.72
C LYS A 220 -33.75 -27.84 13.97
N LYS A 221 -33.49 -27.74 12.66
CA LYS A 221 -33.30 -28.90 11.78
C LYS A 221 -31.88 -29.49 11.83
N PHE A 222 -30.87 -28.66 12.08
CA PHE A 222 -29.46 -29.08 12.03
C PHE A 222 -28.78 -29.00 13.39
N SER A 223 -27.80 -29.87 13.63
CA SER A 223 -27.03 -29.94 14.88
C SER A 223 -26.28 -28.64 15.19
N HIS A 224 -25.92 -27.91 14.12
CA HIS A 224 -25.27 -26.60 14.19
C HIS A 224 -25.50 -25.83 12.89
N VAL A 225 -25.57 -24.50 12.99
CA VAL A 225 -25.61 -23.63 11.80
C VAL A 225 -24.39 -22.70 11.80
N TYR A 226 -23.55 -22.86 10.79
CA TYR A 226 -22.38 -22.01 10.57
C TYR A 226 -22.75 -20.82 9.70
N PHE A 227 -22.66 -19.61 10.23
CA PHE A 227 -22.88 -18.39 9.47
C PHE A 227 -21.57 -17.94 8.80
N SER A 228 -21.51 -18.04 7.48
CA SER A 228 -20.37 -17.60 6.67
C SER A 228 -20.58 -16.15 6.22
N ARG A 229 -19.99 -15.18 6.93
CA ARG A 229 -20.06 -13.76 6.55
C ARG A 229 -19.45 -13.52 5.16
N HIS A 230 -20.05 -12.60 4.40
CA HIS A 230 -19.49 -12.19 3.11
C HIS A 230 -18.20 -11.38 3.33
N PRO A 231 -17.08 -11.70 2.66
CA PRO A 231 -15.78 -11.04 2.91
C PRO A 231 -15.74 -9.53 2.59
N MET A 232 -16.64 -9.07 1.72
CA MET A 232 -16.71 -7.70 1.20
C MET A 232 -17.89 -6.87 1.74
N ILE A 233 -18.47 -7.24 2.89
CA ILE A 233 -19.51 -6.41 3.54
C ILE A 233 -18.94 -5.00 3.80
N LYS A 234 -19.61 -3.97 3.25
CA LYS A 234 -19.39 -2.56 3.55
C LYS A 234 -20.66 -2.04 4.24
N GLY A 235 -20.51 -1.46 5.42
CA GLY A 235 -21.63 -1.01 6.26
C GLY A 235 -21.77 -1.82 7.56
N ASP A 236 -22.72 -1.43 8.40
CA ASP A 236 -22.99 -2.06 9.70
C ASP A 236 -23.90 -3.31 9.53
N ASP A 237 -23.41 -4.48 9.92
CA ASP A 237 -24.15 -5.74 9.97
C ASP A 237 -24.40 -6.24 11.41
N ALA A 238 -24.18 -5.40 12.43
CA ALA A 238 -24.29 -5.78 13.84
C ALA A 238 -25.65 -6.41 14.19
N ALA A 239 -26.74 -5.85 13.66
CA ALA A 239 -28.08 -6.39 13.88
C ALA A 239 -28.25 -7.81 13.31
N GLN A 240 -27.62 -8.12 12.17
CA GLN A 240 -27.63 -9.47 11.58
C GLN A 240 -26.87 -10.45 12.49
N LEU A 241 -25.70 -10.04 12.99
CA LEU A 241 -24.87 -10.88 13.85
C LEU A 241 -25.50 -11.11 15.21
N GLU A 242 -26.12 -10.08 15.80
CA GLU A 242 -26.86 -10.20 17.06
C GLU A 242 -28.01 -11.21 16.93
N PHE A 243 -28.79 -11.14 15.85
CA PHE A 243 -29.85 -12.10 15.56
C PHE A 243 -29.33 -13.52 15.30
N VAL A 244 -28.28 -13.67 14.48
CA VAL A 244 -27.70 -15.00 14.20
C VAL A 244 -27.17 -15.62 15.48
N LEU A 245 -26.43 -14.87 16.29
CA LEU A 245 -25.80 -15.34 17.53
C LEU A 245 -26.76 -15.42 18.72
N SER A 246 -28.01 -14.98 18.58
CA SER A 246 -29.04 -15.17 19.63
C SER A 246 -29.54 -16.61 19.72
N HIS A 247 -29.09 -17.50 18.83
CA HIS A 247 -29.43 -18.92 18.79
C HIS A 247 -28.26 -19.76 19.31
N ASP A 248 -28.51 -20.64 20.28
CA ASP A 248 -27.44 -21.34 21.03
C ASP A 248 -26.58 -22.30 20.18
N ASN A 249 -27.09 -22.79 19.05
CA ASN A 249 -26.40 -23.71 18.15
C ASN A 249 -25.91 -23.05 16.85
N THR A 250 -25.64 -21.75 16.87
CA THR A 250 -25.05 -21.03 15.74
C THR A 250 -23.64 -20.56 16.05
N SER A 251 -22.81 -20.41 15.02
CA SER A 251 -21.51 -19.73 15.15
C SER A 251 -21.05 -19.14 13.83
N ILE A 252 -20.24 -18.09 13.90
CA ILE A 252 -19.63 -17.51 12.70
C ILE A 252 -18.43 -18.37 12.28
N THR A 253 -18.39 -18.79 11.02
CA THR A 253 -17.24 -19.48 10.43
C THR A 253 -16.36 -18.52 9.63
N THR A 254 -15.05 -18.72 9.69
CA THR A 254 -14.07 -18.03 8.83
C THR A 254 -13.56 -18.92 7.70
N GLU A 255 -13.96 -20.20 7.69
CA GLU A 255 -13.49 -21.17 6.72
C GLU A 255 -13.89 -20.80 5.29
N PRO A 256 -13.12 -21.22 4.29
CA PRO A 256 -13.50 -21.06 2.90
C PRO A 256 -14.81 -21.72 2.50
N GLY A 257 -15.61 -21.05 1.67
CA GLY A 257 -16.85 -21.61 1.13
C GLY A 257 -16.60 -22.98 0.48
N TYR A 258 -15.68 -23.08 -0.47
CA TYR A 258 -15.36 -24.37 -1.11
C TYR A 258 -14.81 -25.42 -0.15
N LYS A 259 -14.08 -25.01 0.90
CA LYS A 259 -13.61 -25.96 1.92
C LYS A 259 -14.77 -26.50 2.77
N LEU A 260 -15.76 -25.65 3.09
CA LEU A 260 -17.01 -26.06 3.74
C LEU A 260 -17.88 -26.94 2.84
N LEU A 261 -17.82 -26.78 1.53
CA LEU A 261 -18.51 -27.67 0.59
C LEU A 261 -17.80 -29.04 0.45
N CYS A 262 -16.49 -29.11 0.70
CA CYS A 262 -15.70 -30.34 0.57
C CYS A 262 -15.73 -31.27 1.78
N THR A 263 -16.32 -30.85 2.90
CA THR A 263 -16.40 -31.63 4.17
C THR A 263 -17.73 -32.37 4.25
N ASP A 264 -17.73 -33.56 4.83
CA ASP A 264 -18.95 -34.36 5.03
C ASP A 264 -19.81 -33.86 6.19
N SER A 265 -19.22 -33.11 7.13
CA SER A 265 -19.94 -32.55 8.28
C SER A 265 -21.02 -31.52 7.92
N ILE A 266 -20.91 -30.86 6.77
CA ILE A 266 -21.92 -29.95 6.23
C ILE A 266 -22.86 -30.73 5.31
N GLU A 267 -24.16 -30.73 5.63
CA GLU A 267 -25.21 -31.42 4.86
C GLU A 267 -26.02 -30.46 3.99
N HIS A 268 -26.11 -29.20 4.42
CA HIS A 268 -27.01 -28.22 3.83
C HIS A 268 -26.39 -26.82 3.71
N VAL A 269 -26.67 -26.13 2.60
CA VAL A 269 -26.18 -24.78 2.32
C VAL A 269 -27.35 -23.88 1.93
N THR A 270 -27.50 -22.74 2.61
CA THR A 270 -28.60 -21.82 2.36
C THR A 270 -28.14 -20.36 2.42
N GLY A 271 -28.92 -19.45 1.87
CA GLY A 271 -28.64 -18.03 1.84
C GLY A 271 -29.69 -17.29 1.00
N VAL A 272 -29.53 -15.96 0.86
CA VAL A 272 -30.53 -15.15 0.14
C VAL A 272 -30.49 -15.41 -1.37
N SER A 273 -29.34 -15.18 -2.02
CA SER A 273 -29.15 -15.33 -3.48
C SER A 273 -27.71 -15.65 -3.94
N SER A 274 -26.79 -15.94 -3.03
CA SER A 274 -25.38 -16.27 -3.32
C SER A 274 -25.22 -17.43 -4.32
N SER A 275 -24.23 -17.32 -5.22
CA SER A 275 -23.89 -18.38 -6.19
C SER A 275 -23.50 -19.71 -5.51
N LEU A 276 -22.97 -19.65 -4.29
CA LEU A 276 -22.48 -20.82 -3.55
C LEU A 276 -23.58 -21.87 -3.32
N MET A 277 -24.86 -21.47 -3.33
CA MET A 277 -25.99 -22.39 -3.24
C MET A 277 -26.16 -23.22 -4.52
N TYR A 278 -26.10 -22.59 -5.70
CA TYR A 278 -26.10 -23.37 -6.95
C TYR A 278 -24.87 -24.27 -7.05
N GLU A 279 -23.71 -23.76 -6.63
CA GLU A 279 -22.46 -24.52 -6.66
C GLU A 279 -22.48 -25.75 -5.75
N SER A 280 -23.18 -25.71 -4.60
CA SER A 280 -23.15 -26.78 -3.61
C SER A 280 -23.75 -28.10 -4.08
N LYS A 281 -24.63 -28.08 -5.10
CA LYS A 281 -25.21 -29.30 -5.69
C LYS A 281 -24.13 -30.22 -6.27
N PHE A 282 -23.09 -29.63 -6.89
CA PHE A 282 -21.96 -30.36 -7.47
C PHE A 282 -21.04 -30.95 -6.39
N PHE A 283 -21.13 -30.45 -5.16
CA PHE A 283 -20.44 -31.01 -4.02
C PHE A 283 -21.26 -32.08 -3.28
N GLY A 284 -22.46 -32.42 -3.77
CA GLY A 284 -23.35 -33.41 -3.14
C GLY A 284 -24.06 -32.87 -1.89
N LYS A 285 -24.19 -31.56 -1.75
CA LYS A 285 -24.86 -30.92 -0.61
C LYS A 285 -26.27 -30.49 -0.98
N SER A 286 -27.20 -30.66 -0.05
CA SER A 286 -28.55 -30.11 -0.21
C SER A 286 -28.51 -28.57 -0.08
N TYR A 287 -29.41 -27.87 -0.77
CA TYR A 287 -29.41 -26.40 -0.74
C TYR A 287 -30.79 -25.81 -1.00
N ASN A 288 -30.98 -24.56 -0.59
CA ASN A 288 -32.13 -23.74 -1.00
C ASN A 288 -31.75 -22.26 -1.05
N TYR A 289 -32.49 -21.51 -1.87
CA TYR A 289 -32.50 -20.05 -1.84
C TYR A 289 -33.61 -19.56 -0.93
N LEU A 290 -33.39 -18.46 -0.21
CA LEU A 290 -34.44 -17.76 0.53
C LEU A 290 -35.14 -16.70 -0.34
N TYR A 291 -34.48 -16.24 -1.42
CA TYR A 291 -35.09 -15.37 -2.40
C TYR A 291 -35.11 -16.00 -3.80
N ARG A 292 -34.00 -15.93 -4.55
CA ARG A 292 -33.85 -16.52 -5.89
C ARG A 292 -32.38 -16.55 -6.32
N PRO A 293 -31.99 -17.41 -7.29
CA PRO A 293 -30.68 -17.30 -7.94
C PRO A 293 -30.53 -16.00 -8.72
N VAL A 294 -29.29 -15.57 -8.93
CA VAL A 294 -28.96 -14.39 -9.78
C VAL A 294 -29.23 -14.68 -11.25
N LEU A 295 -28.92 -15.91 -11.68
CA LEU A 295 -29.13 -16.40 -13.03
C LEU A 295 -29.75 -17.78 -12.98
N ASP A 296 -30.79 -17.97 -13.78
CA ASP A 296 -31.34 -19.29 -14.08
C ASP A 296 -30.47 -19.93 -15.15
N ILE A 297 -29.52 -20.77 -14.73
CA ILE A 297 -28.67 -21.53 -15.66
C ILE A 297 -29.52 -22.60 -16.35
N PHE A 298 -29.35 -22.73 -17.66
CA PHE A 298 -30.04 -23.73 -18.46
C PHE A 298 -29.78 -25.13 -17.90
N ASP A 299 -30.84 -25.92 -17.83
CA ASP A 299 -30.80 -27.34 -17.48
C ASP A 299 -31.56 -28.09 -18.58
N THR A 300 -31.06 -29.23 -19.01
CA THR A 300 -31.71 -30.13 -19.98
C THR A 300 -33.17 -30.48 -19.63
N SER A 301 -33.56 -30.40 -18.36
CA SER A 301 -34.93 -30.61 -17.88
C SER A 301 -35.88 -29.42 -18.09
N ASN A 302 -35.35 -28.21 -18.32
CA ASN A 302 -36.13 -26.98 -18.40
C ASN A 302 -35.58 -26.13 -19.56
N ALA A 303 -36.32 -26.03 -20.67
CA ALA A 303 -35.86 -25.43 -21.92
C ALA A 303 -35.65 -23.89 -21.89
N GLN A 304 -35.45 -23.31 -20.72
CA GLN A 304 -35.28 -21.88 -20.49
C GLN A 304 -34.10 -21.64 -19.53
N GLY A 305 -33.22 -20.69 -19.85
CA GLY A 305 -32.11 -20.30 -18.98
C GLY A 305 -30.93 -19.70 -19.74
N TYR A 306 -29.84 -19.46 -19.01
CA TYR A 306 -28.55 -19.06 -19.57
C TYR A 306 -27.70 -20.29 -19.89
N PHE A 307 -27.17 -20.34 -21.11
CA PHE A 307 -26.23 -21.36 -21.53
C PHE A 307 -24.84 -21.05 -20.98
N SER A 308 -24.28 -22.00 -20.25
CA SER A 308 -22.90 -21.96 -19.77
C SER A 308 -21.88 -22.16 -20.89
N ILE A 309 -21.08 -21.13 -21.19
CA ILE A 309 -20.11 -21.13 -22.29
C ILE A 309 -18.69 -20.96 -21.73
N TYR A 310 -17.87 -22.00 -21.83
CA TYR A 310 -16.51 -22.02 -21.28
C TYR A 310 -15.45 -21.68 -22.34
N SER A 311 -14.59 -20.70 -22.05
CA SER A 311 -13.42 -20.36 -22.89
C SER A 311 -13.72 -19.95 -24.35
N LYS A 312 -14.88 -19.37 -24.66
CA LYS A 312 -15.26 -19.02 -26.06
C LYS A 312 -15.50 -17.53 -26.37
N LEU A 313 -15.47 -16.62 -25.39
CA LEU A 313 -15.74 -15.20 -25.63
C LEU A 313 -14.84 -14.58 -26.72
N HIS A 314 -13.55 -14.99 -26.80
CA HIS A 314 -12.60 -14.52 -27.81
C HIS A 314 -12.66 -15.28 -29.16
N SER A 315 -13.39 -16.40 -29.25
CA SER A 315 -13.33 -17.37 -30.35
C SER A 315 -14.16 -16.93 -31.56
N PRO A 316 -13.54 -16.65 -32.72
CA PRO A 316 -14.26 -16.22 -33.92
C PRO A 316 -15.22 -17.28 -34.50
N LEU A 317 -14.86 -18.57 -34.46
CA LEU A 317 -15.75 -19.64 -34.97
C LEU A 317 -16.95 -19.86 -34.05
N PHE A 318 -16.79 -19.69 -32.73
CA PHE A 318 -17.93 -19.68 -31.81
C PHE A 318 -18.94 -18.61 -32.22
N TRP A 319 -18.48 -17.36 -32.38
CA TRP A 319 -19.34 -16.27 -32.81
C TRP A 319 -19.94 -16.49 -34.20
N LYS A 320 -19.19 -17.08 -35.15
CA LYS A 320 -19.73 -17.45 -36.47
C LYS A 320 -20.89 -18.44 -36.30
N SER A 321 -20.69 -19.48 -35.52
CA SER A 321 -21.66 -20.56 -35.35
C SER A 321 -23.00 -20.10 -34.76
N ILE A 322 -23.00 -19.07 -33.92
CA ILE A 322 -24.23 -18.55 -33.29
C ILE A 322 -24.83 -17.35 -34.03
N LEU A 323 -24.07 -16.65 -34.88
CA LEU A 323 -24.54 -15.45 -35.59
C LEU A 323 -24.90 -15.69 -37.06
N GLN A 324 -24.38 -16.74 -37.71
CA GLN A 324 -24.47 -16.93 -39.17
C GLN A 324 -25.91 -16.91 -39.74
N ASP A 325 -26.91 -17.34 -38.97
CA ASP A 325 -28.31 -17.36 -39.42
C ASP A 325 -29.01 -15.99 -39.27
N CYS A 326 -28.39 -15.07 -38.52
CA CYS A 326 -28.97 -13.78 -38.15
C CYS A 326 -28.18 -12.59 -38.70
N ILE A 327 -26.88 -12.75 -38.94
CA ILE A 327 -25.92 -11.72 -39.38
C ILE A 327 -25.04 -12.30 -40.48
N PRO A 328 -24.75 -11.56 -41.57
CA PRO A 328 -23.77 -11.97 -42.57
C PRO A 328 -22.39 -12.18 -41.93
N THR A 329 -21.86 -13.39 -42.03
CA THR A 329 -20.51 -13.75 -41.53
C THR A 329 -19.52 -13.90 -42.67
N ASN A 330 -18.24 -13.70 -42.38
CA ASN A 330 -17.16 -13.88 -43.34
C ASN A 330 -17.11 -15.35 -43.79
N GLN A 331 -16.89 -15.58 -45.10
CA GLN A 331 -16.81 -16.94 -45.66
C GLN A 331 -15.67 -17.74 -45.01
N VAL A 332 -14.49 -17.11 -44.88
CA VAL A 332 -13.31 -17.68 -44.20
C VAL A 332 -13.11 -16.95 -42.87
N VAL A 333 -13.21 -17.69 -41.77
CA VAL A 333 -12.94 -17.18 -40.41
C VAL A 333 -11.86 -18.07 -39.80
N ALA A 334 -10.71 -17.48 -39.46
CA ALA A 334 -9.62 -18.18 -38.80
C ALA A 334 -9.86 -18.24 -37.29
N GLU A 335 -9.68 -19.42 -36.69
CA GLU A 335 -9.72 -19.59 -35.25
C GLU A 335 -8.37 -19.21 -34.62
N TYR A 336 -8.41 -18.69 -33.40
CA TYR A 336 -7.25 -18.48 -32.55
C TYR A 336 -7.65 -18.62 -31.09
N ASP A 337 -6.71 -19.07 -30.27
CA ASP A 337 -6.94 -19.34 -28.84
C ASP A 337 -5.72 -18.84 -28.05
N PHE A 338 -5.90 -18.70 -26.73
CA PHE A 338 -4.79 -18.44 -25.83
C PHE A 338 -3.83 -19.63 -25.82
N LEU A 339 -2.52 -19.35 -25.75
CA LEU A 339 -1.49 -20.39 -25.67
C LEU A 339 -1.61 -21.23 -24.39
N SER A 340 -2.01 -20.59 -23.29
CA SER A 340 -2.42 -21.24 -22.04
C SER A 340 -3.93 -21.25 -21.97
N LYS A 341 -4.54 -22.36 -21.51
CA LYS A 341 -6.01 -22.47 -21.36
C LYS A 341 -6.51 -22.17 -19.94
N LYS A 342 -5.64 -21.78 -19.02
CA LYS A 342 -5.99 -21.58 -17.60
C LYS A 342 -5.94 -20.10 -17.23
N SER A 343 -6.95 -19.67 -16.48
CA SER A 343 -7.02 -18.36 -15.83
C SER A 343 -6.89 -17.14 -16.74
N ASN A 344 -7.13 -17.23 -18.05
CA ASN A 344 -7.01 -16.09 -18.96
C ASN A 344 -8.04 -14.99 -18.64
N TYR A 345 -9.32 -15.34 -18.58
CA TYR A 345 -10.36 -14.37 -18.24
C TYR A 345 -10.27 -13.98 -16.76
N ARG A 346 -9.85 -14.90 -15.89
CA ARG A 346 -9.60 -14.62 -14.48
C ARG A 346 -8.51 -13.58 -14.31
N ASP A 347 -7.39 -13.68 -15.01
CA ASP A 347 -6.27 -12.73 -14.94
C ASP A 347 -6.62 -11.39 -15.57
N MET A 348 -7.30 -11.40 -16.73
CA MET A 348 -7.80 -10.17 -17.38
C MET A 348 -8.74 -9.38 -16.47
N LEU A 349 -9.60 -10.10 -15.74
CA LEU A 349 -10.59 -9.52 -14.83
C LEU A 349 -10.09 -9.40 -13.38
N ALA A 350 -8.91 -9.94 -13.03
CA ALA A 350 -8.35 -9.89 -11.67
C ALA A 350 -7.91 -8.48 -11.29
N LEU A 351 -7.39 -7.70 -12.24
CA LEU A 351 -7.19 -6.25 -12.09
C LEU A 351 -8.50 -5.49 -11.83
N TYR A 352 -9.63 -6.11 -12.12
CA TYR A 352 -10.94 -5.48 -12.23
C TYR A 352 -11.92 -5.84 -11.09
N TYR A 353 -11.85 -7.06 -10.55
CA TYR A 353 -12.79 -7.61 -9.56
C TYR A 353 -12.15 -8.08 -8.25
N ASN A 354 -10.86 -7.81 -8.00
CA ASN A 354 -10.20 -8.12 -6.72
C ASN A 354 -10.42 -9.58 -6.28
N THR A 355 -10.19 -10.52 -7.21
CA THR A 355 -10.54 -11.95 -7.09
C THR A 355 -9.68 -12.76 -6.11
N HIS A 356 -8.74 -12.12 -5.39
CA HIS A 356 -8.03 -12.74 -4.26
C HIS A 356 -8.94 -13.18 -3.10
N VAL A 357 -10.25 -12.89 -3.18
CA VAL A 357 -11.24 -13.17 -2.12
C VAL A 357 -12.01 -14.48 -2.33
N PHE A 358 -12.13 -15.00 -3.56
CA PHE A 358 -12.88 -16.24 -3.83
C PHE A 358 -11.98 -17.48 -3.96
N ASP A 359 -10.72 -17.31 -4.34
CA ASP A 359 -9.69 -18.36 -4.25
C ASP A 359 -9.03 -18.35 -2.87
N LYS A 360 -9.83 -18.71 -1.85
CA LYS A 360 -9.30 -19.08 -0.53
C LYS A 360 -8.38 -20.32 -0.58
N VAL A 361 -8.14 -20.91 -1.76
CA VAL A 361 -7.15 -21.97 -1.99
C VAL A 361 -5.73 -21.42 -2.17
N HIS A 362 -5.56 -20.23 -2.76
CA HIS A 362 -4.23 -19.65 -2.93
C HIS A 362 -3.78 -18.78 -1.75
N ALA A 363 -4.72 -18.17 -1.02
CA ALA A 363 -4.39 -17.49 0.24
C ALA A 363 -3.99 -18.49 1.36
N SER A 364 -4.62 -19.68 1.39
CA SER A 364 -4.38 -20.67 2.45
C SER A 364 -3.07 -21.45 2.31
N PHE A 365 -2.44 -21.49 1.14
CA PHE A 365 -1.10 -22.07 0.99
C PHE A 365 0.03 -21.06 1.28
N VAL A 366 -0.28 -19.77 1.32
CA VAL A 366 0.69 -18.75 1.76
C VAL A 366 0.59 -18.52 3.28
N ASP A 367 -0.61 -18.64 3.87
CA ASP A 367 -0.84 -18.32 5.29
C ASP A 367 -0.82 -19.50 6.29
N ILE A 368 -0.66 -20.76 5.87
CA ILE A 368 -0.34 -21.85 6.82
C ILE A 368 1.10 -21.74 7.37
N SER A 369 1.91 -20.83 6.83
CA SER A 369 3.17 -20.40 7.46
C SER A 369 3.01 -19.34 8.57
N LYS A 370 1.79 -18.82 8.81
CA LYS A 370 1.53 -17.75 9.79
C LYS A 370 0.35 -18.06 10.73
N SER A 371 0.35 -19.23 11.38
CA SER A 371 -0.51 -19.42 12.56
C SER A 371 0.27 -19.22 13.86
N LYS A 372 0.08 -18.05 14.48
CA LYS A 372 -0.23 -17.85 15.92
C LYS A 372 -0.14 -16.36 16.28
N ALA A 373 -1.23 -15.63 16.06
CA ALA A 373 -1.65 -14.58 16.99
C ALA A 373 -3.14 -14.27 16.79
N THR A 374 -3.95 -14.99 17.56
CA THR A 374 -5.37 -14.78 17.80
C THR A 374 -5.67 -13.36 18.31
N LYS A 375 -6.52 -12.61 17.59
CA LYS A 375 -7.75 -11.86 18.00
C LYS A 375 -7.79 -10.84 19.17
N ARG A 376 -8.03 -9.55 18.83
CA ARG A 376 -9.10 -8.59 19.28
C ARG A 376 -8.58 -7.18 19.64
N PRO A 377 -9.38 -6.09 19.52
CA PRO A 377 -10.51 -5.77 18.62
C PRO A 377 -10.40 -4.37 17.97
N GLU A 378 -11.36 -4.05 17.09
CA GLU A 378 -11.61 -2.75 16.44
C GLU A 378 -11.73 -1.58 17.43
N LYS A 379 -11.27 -0.40 16.99
CA LYS A 379 -11.82 0.89 17.44
C LYS A 379 -12.55 1.54 16.27
N THR A 380 -13.86 1.57 16.41
CA THR A 380 -14.81 2.53 15.83
C THR A 380 -14.36 3.98 16.06
N GLU A 381 -14.69 4.82 15.08
CA GLU A 381 -14.72 6.29 15.08
C GLU A 381 -13.42 7.02 15.44
N ALA A 382 -13.20 8.19 14.84
CA ALA A 382 -12.04 9.03 15.11
C ALA A 382 -12.04 9.51 16.56
N LYS A 383 -11.52 8.67 17.44
CA LYS A 383 -10.90 9.02 18.70
C LYS A 383 -9.41 8.73 18.57
N PRO A 384 -8.56 9.72 18.88
CA PRO A 384 -7.22 9.78 18.38
C PRO A 384 -6.37 8.49 18.41
N ILE A 385 -5.55 8.27 17.34
CA ILE A 385 -4.54 7.18 17.19
C ILE A 385 -3.85 6.83 18.52
N ARG A 386 -4.48 5.90 19.23
CA ARG A 386 -3.79 5.09 20.21
C ARG A 386 -3.01 4.03 19.45
N PHE A 387 -1.74 4.28 19.16
CA PHE A 387 -0.78 3.17 19.10
C PHE A 387 -0.84 2.35 20.40
N ILE A 388 -0.21 1.17 20.39
CA ILE A 388 -0.28 0.04 21.33
C ILE A 388 -1.34 -0.95 20.86
N SER A 389 -1.03 -1.84 19.92
CA SER A 389 -0.14 -3.01 20.07
C SER A 389 -0.60 -3.95 21.19
N GLU A 390 -1.21 -5.08 20.83
CA GLU A 390 -1.09 -6.26 21.71
C GLU A 390 -1.19 -7.63 21.02
N LYS A 391 -1.38 -7.72 19.69
CA LYS A 391 -1.34 -9.04 18.98
C LYS A 391 -0.42 -9.15 17.77
N LEU A 392 0.54 -8.24 17.68
CA LEU A 392 1.83 -8.44 16.99
C LEU A 392 2.93 -8.17 18.01
N GLN A 393 3.04 -9.03 19.03
CA GLN A 393 4.18 -9.00 19.96
C GLN A 393 5.02 -10.26 19.78
N ALA A 394 5.70 -10.36 18.64
CA ALA A 394 7.14 -10.44 18.81
C ALA A 394 7.60 -9.00 18.92
N ASN A 395 7.95 -8.57 20.13
CA ASN A 395 8.67 -7.32 20.27
C ASN A 395 9.93 -7.47 19.40
N PRO A 396 10.11 -6.66 18.33
CA PRO A 396 11.37 -6.69 17.57
C PRO A 396 12.47 -6.61 18.62
N PRO A 397 13.41 -7.56 18.67
CA PRO A 397 14.36 -7.56 19.76
C PRO A 397 15.19 -6.30 19.57
N SER A 398 15.08 -5.39 20.53
CA SER A 398 16.08 -4.33 20.63
C SER A 398 17.43 -5.00 20.82
N LEU A 399 18.49 -4.37 20.33
CA LEU A 399 19.85 -4.86 20.54
C LEU A 399 20.11 -5.20 22.02
N LYS A 400 19.53 -4.44 22.96
CA LYS A 400 19.56 -4.72 24.40
C LYS A 400 18.99 -6.10 24.78
N LYS A 401 17.88 -6.53 24.18
CA LYS A 401 17.30 -7.86 24.40
C LYS A 401 18.20 -8.95 23.83
N LEU A 402 18.77 -8.76 22.63
CA LEU A 402 19.72 -9.70 22.03
C LEU A 402 20.94 -9.88 22.93
N LYS A 403 21.53 -8.78 23.41
CA LYS A 403 22.68 -8.81 24.32
C LYS A 403 22.41 -9.66 25.57
N ARG A 404 21.27 -9.44 26.24
CA ARG A 404 20.89 -10.26 27.41
C ARG A 404 20.76 -11.75 27.08
N LEU A 405 20.12 -12.08 25.96
CA LEU A 405 20.01 -13.48 25.54
C LEU A 405 21.39 -14.07 25.22
N ILE A 406 22.26 -13.32 24.56
CA ILE A 406 23.64 -13.73 24.27
C ILE A 406 24.41 -14.03 25.57
N ASP A 407 24.26 -13.19 26.59
CA ASP A 407 24.95 -13.38 27.88
C ASP A 407 24.58 -14.72 28.55
N GLU A 408 23.32 -15.15 28.40
CA GLU A 408 22.75 -16.38 28.98
C GLU A 408 23.14 -17.69 28.27
N HIS A 409 23.87 -17.61 27.16
CA HIS A 409 24.23 -18.74 26.28
C HIS A 409 25.74 -18.78 26.01
N GLN A 410 26.25 -19.92 25.54
CA GLN A 410 27.68 -20.14 25.29
C GLN A 410 28.00 -20.13 23.80
N THR A 411 27.17 -20.82 23.00
CA THR A 411 27.25 -20.82 21.54
C THR A 411 26.11 -20.00 20.96
N ILE A 412 26.46 -19.03 20.12
CA ILE A 412 25.50 -18.19 19.40
C ILE A 412 25.56 -18.57 17.93
N SER A 413 24.46 -19.13 17.43
CA SER A 413 24.25 -19.47 16.03
C SER A 413 23.48 -18.34 15.34
N PHE A 414 23.94 -17.91 14.18
CA PHE A 414 23.28 -16.90 13.37
C PHE A 414 22.87 -17.47 12.01
N ASP A 415 21.71 -17.07 11.50
CA ASP A 415 21.44 -17.15 10.07
C ASP A 415 22.25 -16.10 9.29
N VAL A 416 22.38 -16.29 7.97
CA VAL A 416 23.13 -15.38 7.09
C VAL A 416 22.23 -14.28 6.54
N PHE A 417 21.31 -14.66 5.64
CA PHE A 417 20.56 -13.71 4.84
C PHE A 417 19.39 -13.11 5.63
N ASP A 418 19.12 -11.83 5.39
CA ASP A 418 18.21 -11.02 6.18
C ASP A 418 18.46 -11.10 7.70
N THR A 419 19.65 -11.54 8.15
CA THR A 419 20.05 -11.60 9.56
C THR A 419 21.39 -10.91 9.79
N LEU A 420 22.48 -11.43 9.22
CA LEU A 420 23.81 -10.84 9.23
C LEU A 420 24.08 -10.01 7.97
N LEU A 421 23.59 -10.50 6.84
CA LEU A 421 23.66 -9.84 5.55
C LEU A 421 22.26 -9.47 5.09
N GLN A 422 22.15 -8.39 4.32
CA GLN A 422 20.91 -7.96 3.69
C GLN A 422 21.17 -7.66 2.21
N ARG A 423 20.19 -7.95 1.37
CA ARG A 423 20.26 -7.66 -0.06
C ARG A 423 19.63 -6.31 -0.35
N LYS A 424 20.29 -5.53 -1.20
CA LYS A 424 19.74 -4.30 -1.77
C LYS A 424 18.71 -4.60 -2.87
N THR A 425 17.76 -5.49 -2.61
CA THR A 425 16.65 -5.86 -3.50
C THR A 425 15.33 -5.79 -2.75
N TRP A 426 14.22 -5.69 -3.48
CA TRP A 426 12.89 -5.69 -2.88
C TRP A 426 12.55 -7.02 -2.20
N VAL A 427 12.89 -8.14 -2.86
CA VAL A 427 12.81 -9.48 -2.29
C VAL A 427 14.03 -10.30 -2.71
N PRO A 428 14.44 -11.32 -1.92
CA PRO A 428 15.61 -12.14 -2.24
C PRO A 428 15.57 -12.79 -3.63
N GLY A 429 14.38 -13.19 -4.10
CA GLY A 429 14.21 -13.81 -5.42
C GLY A 429 14.54 -12.91 -6.61
N ASP A 430 14.60 -11.59 -6.42
CA ASP A 430 14.89 -10.65 -7.50
C ASP A 430 16.35 -10.71 -7.98
N VAL A 431 17.27 -11.31 -7.21
CA VAL A 431 18.67 -11.55 -7.66
C VAL A 431 18.69 -12.31 -8.99
N ILE A 432 17.79 -13.29 -9.15
CA ILE A 432 17.71 -14.10 -10.37
C ILE A 432 17.29 -13.23 -11.56
N ASN A 433 16.34 -12.31 -11.37
CA ASN A 433 15.87 -11.40 -12.42
C ASN A 433 16.96 -10.40 -12.82
N LEU A 434 17.74 -9.90 -11.85
CA LEU A 434 18.89 -9.01 -12.13
C LEU A 434 20.01 -9.76 -12.85
N THR A 435 20.27 -11.01 -12.45
CA THR A 435 21.21 -11.89 -13.17
C THR A 435 20.75 -12.11 -14.61
N ALA A 436 19.46 -12.38 -14.82
CA ALA A 436 18.88 -12.57 -16.15
C ALA A 436 19.08 -11.35 -17.07
N GLN A 437 18.99 -10.13 -16.53
CA GLN A 437 19.28 -8.91 -17.29
C GLN A 437 20.74 -8.87 -17.75
N LYS A 438 21.70 -9.21 -16.86
CA LYS A 438 23.13 -9.27 -17.19
C LYS A 438 23.43 -10.34 -18.24
N VAL A 439 22.84 -11.53 -18.07
CA VAL A 439 22.91 -12.65 -19.01
C VAL A 439 22.41 -12.22 -20.40
N GLN A 440 21.29 -11.52 -20.47
CA GLN A 440 20.75 -11.03 -21.72
C GLN A 440 21.66 -9.99 -22.38
N SER A 441 22.20 -9.04 -21.61
CA SER A 441 23.07 -8.00 -22.18
C SER A 441 24.40 -8.56 -22.69
N GLU A 442 25.02 -9.50 -21.96
CA GLU A 442 26.38 -9.95 -22.24
C GLU A 442 26.44 -11.18 -23.14
N LEU A 443 25.48 -12.10 -23.03
CA LEU A 443 25.47 -13.37 -23.77
C LEU A 443 24.33 -13.48 -24.79
N GLN A 444 23.43 -12.48 -24.86
CA GLN A 444 22.27 -12.48 -25.75
C GLN A 444 21.32 -13.67 -25.53
N ILE A 445 21.39 -14.32 -24.36
CA ILE A 445 20.45 -15.35 -23.94
C ILE A 445 19.20 -14.66 -23.40
N PRO A 446 17.97 -14.99 -23.87
CA PRO A 446 16.76 -14.35 -23.38
C PRO A 446 16.60 -14.51 -21.86
N ALA A 447 16.28 -13.41 -21.18
CA ALA A 447 16.15 -13.39 -19.72
C ALA A 447 15.10 -14.40 -19.21
N GLU A 448 13.99 -14.58 -19.92
CA GLU A 448 12.93 -15.53 -19.56
C GLU A 448 13.40 -16.99 -19.63
N ASP A 449 14.21 -17.34 -20.62
CA ASP A 449 14.77 -18.68 -20.78
C ASP A 449 15.72 -19.00 -19.63
N PHE A 450 16.59 -18.06 -19.27
CA PHE A 450 17.49 -18.18 -18.12
C PHE A 450 16.70 -18.37 -16.81
N VAL A 451 15.69 -17.51 -16.55
CA VAL A 451 14.86 -17.60 -15.33
C VAL A 451 14.14 -18.94 -15.26
N SER A 452 13.61 -19.42 -16.39
CA SER A 452 12.96 -20.72 -16.50
C SER A 452 13.92 -21.86 -16.18
N ALA A 453 15.10 -21.89 -16.83
CA ALA A 453 16.13 -22.90 -16.59
C ALA A 453 16.61 -22.88 -15.12
N ARG A 454 16.81 -21.69 -14.54
CA ARG A 454 17.23 -21.51 -13.14
C ARG A 454 16.20 -22.03 -12.14
N ARG A 455 14.90 -21.96 -12.48
CA ARG A 455 13.80 -22.54 -11.68
C ARG A 455 13.71 -24.06 -11.84
N GLU A 456 13.84 -24.57 -13.06
CA GLU A 456 13.76 -26.01 -13.35
C GLU A 456 14.97 -26.79 -12.84
N ALA A 457 16.13 -26.15 -12.70
CA ALA A 457 17.36 -26.79 -12.23
C ALA A 457 17.19 -27.55 -10.90
N LYS A 458 16.40 -27.00 -9.96
CA LYS A 458 16.14 -27.64 -8.66
C LYS A 458 15.41 -28.99 -8.80
N LYS A 459 14.57 -29.16 -9.82
CA LYS A 459 13.78 -30.39 -10.02
C LYS A 459 14.59 -31.55 -10.62
N HIS A 460 15.75 -31.25 -11.19
CA HIS A 460 16.59 -32.23 -11.88
C HIS A 460 17.75 -32.75 -11.01
N SER A 461 17.79 -32.36 -9.73
CA SER A 461 18.76 -32.87 -8.74
C SER A 461 18.05 -33.74 -7.70
N ASN A 462 18.78 -34.71 -7.15
CA ASN A 462 18.32 -35.58 -6.07
C ASN A 462 18.66 -35.03 -4.67
N LYS A 463 19.37 -33.89 -4.58
CA LYS A 463 19.72 -33.26 -3.31
C LYS A 463 18.56 -32.42 -2.76
N VAL A 464 18.43 -32.39 -1.44
CA VAL A 464 17.44 -31.58 -0.72
C VAL A 464 17.76 -30.08 -0.91
N GLU A 465 19.03 -29.73 -0.75
CA GLU A 465 19.57 -28.43 -1.17
C GLU A 465 20.55 -28.64 -2.33
N VAL A 466 20.24 -28.06 -3.48
CA VAL A 466 21.04 -28.20 -4.70
C VAL A 466 22.12 -27.11 -4.71
N PRO A 467 23.42 -27.43 -4.63
CA PRO A 467 24.51 -26.45 -4.67
C PRO A 467 24.49 -25.63 -5.96
N LEU A 468 24.97 -24.39 -5.90
CA LEU A 468 24.93 -23.50 -7.07
C LEU A 468 25.69 -24.06 -8.28
N THR A 469 26.83 -24.70 -8.07
CA THR A 469 27.65 -25.33 -9.13
C THR A 469 26.84 -26.37 -9.90
N GLU A 470 26.19 -27.29 -9.19
CA GLU A 470 25.31 -28.32 -9.78
C GLU A 470 24.10 -27.70 -10.49
N ARG A 471 23.53 -26.61 -9.95
CA ARG A 471 22.44 -25.89 -10.64
C ARG A 471 22.89 -25.38 -12.00
N TYR A 472 24.11 -24.83 -12.11
CA TYR A 472 24.62 -24.29 -13.36
C TYR A 472 25.04 -25.35 -14.38
N GLU A 473 25.52 -26.51 -13.94
CA GLU A 473 25.68 -27.69 -14.81
C GLU A 473 24.34 -28.12 -15.42
N ILE A 474 23.26 -28.13 -14.64
CA ILE A 474 21.92 -28.47 -15.10
C ILE A 474 21.37 -27.39 -16.04
N ILE A 475 21.54 -26.10 -15.71
CA ILE A 475 21.13 -24.97 -16.55
C ILE A 475 21.82 -25.04 -17.91
N GLY A 476 23.12 -25.33 -17.95
CA GLY A 476 23.88 -25.49 -19.19
C GLY A 476 23.26 -26.55 -20.11
N LYS A 477 22.84 -27.68 -19.54
CA LYS A 477 22.15 -28.76 -20.26
C LYS A 477 20.75 -28.35 -20.74
N ILE A 478 19.97 -27.66 -19.91
CA ILE A 478 18.61 -27.19 -20.26
C ILE A 478 18.66 -26.18 -21.41
N LEU A 479 19.56 -25.19 -21.32
CA LEU A 479 19.74 -24.15 -22.32
C LEU A 479 20.54 -24.63 -23.55
N LYS A 480 21.12 -25.83 -23.50
CA LYS A 480 21.95 -26.43 -24.55
C LYS A 480 23.14 -25.54 -24.93
N ILE A 481 23.80 -24.98 -23.92
CA ILE A 481 24.97 -24.09 -24.08
C ILE A 481 26.27 -24.82 -23.70
N PRO A 482 27.43 -24.38 -24.24
CA PRO A 482 28.73 -24.89 -23.84
C PRO A 482 29.03 -24.70 -22.35
N GLN A 483 29.88 -25.57 -21.79
CA GLN A 483 30.29 -25.52 -20.39
C GLN A 483 30.88 -24.16 -20.00
N GLU A 484 31.70 -23.55 -20.86
CA GLU A 484 32.27 -22.22 -20.66
C GLU A 484 31.19 -21.14 -20.46
N GLN A 485 30.09 -21.19 -21.24
CA GLN A 485 28.98 -20.26 -21.05
C GLN A 485 28.23 -20.54 -19.75
N ALA A 486 28.04 -21.81 -19.38
CA ALA A 486 27.43 -22.15 -18.09
C ALA A 486 28.25 -21.66 -16.89
N GLU A 487 29.58 -21.68 -16.99
CA GLU A 487 30.51 -21.10 -16.01
C GLU A 487 30.40 -19.56 -15.96
N LEU A 488 30.25 -18.89 -17.10
CA LEU A 488 29.97 -17.45 -17.13
C LEU A 488 28.64 -17.12 -16.44
N LEU A 489 27.57 -17.88 -16.70
CA LEU A 489 26.28 -17.67 -16.02
C LEU A 489 26.40 -17.83 -14.48
N TYR A 490 27.16 -18.83 -14.02
CA TYR A 490 27.46 -19.02 -12.60
C TYR A 490 28.17 -17.79 -12.02
N ASN A 491 29.20 -17.29 -12.70
CA ASN A 491 29.96 -16.11 -12.26
C ASN A 491 29.08 -14.86 -12.23
N PHE A 492 28.18 -14.67 -13.21
CA PHE A 492 27.24 -13.56 -13.20
C PHE A 492 26.30 -13.58 -11.99
N GLU A 493 25.75 -14.72 -11.59
CA GLU A 493 24.92 -14.79 -10.37
C GLU A 493 25.74 -14.44 -9.12
N ILE A 494 27.00 -14.90 -9.04
CA ILE A 494 27.90 -14.57 -7.92
C ILE A 494 28.24 -13.09 -7.87
N GLU A 495 28.58 -12.48 -9.00
CA GLU A 495 28.89 -11.05 -9.09
C GLU A 495 27.68 -10.18 -8.72
N VAL A 496 26.50 -10.51 -9.26
CA VAL A 496 25.26 -9.81 -8.94
C VAL A 496 24.91 -9.98 -7.46
N GLU A 497 25.02 -11.20 -6.92
CA GLU A 497 24.80 -11.45 -5.48
C GLU A 497 25.76 -10.60 -4.62
N ARG A 498 27.07 -10.64 -4.89
CA ARG A 498 28.07 -9.84 -4.15
C ARG A 498 27.83 -8.34 -4.26
N GLY A 499 27.42 -7.84 -5.43
CA GLY A 499 27.11 -6.42 -5.63
C GLY A 499 25.91 -5.94 -4.81
N LEU A 500 24.97 -6.84 -4.51
CA LEU A 500 23.75 -6.54 -3.76
C LEU A 500 23.89 -6.73 -2.25
N LEU A 501 24.85 -7.53 -1.79
CA LEU A 501 25.02 -7.85 -0.38
C LEU A 501 25.69 -6.71 0.40
N GLN A 502 25.23 -6.52 1.63
CA GLN A 502 25.90 -5.68 2.63
C GLN A 502 25.58 -6.16 4.04
N ALA A 503 26.36 -5.71 5.03
CA ALA A 503 26.09 -5.97 6.43
C ALA A 503 24.69 -5.48 6.84
N ARG A 504 23.99 -6.29 7.62
CA ARG A 504 22.79 -5.90 8.35
C ARG A 504 23.19 -5.47 9.75
N GLU A 505 23.00 -4.19 10.06
CA GLU A 505 23.57 -3.55 11.26
C GLU A 505 23.20 -4.26 12.56
N ILE A 506 21.92 -4.61 12.76
CA ILE A 506 21.47 -5.29 13.98
C ILE A 506 22.13 -6.67 14.19
N GLY A 507 22.31 -7.43 13.11
CA GLY A 507 22.96 -8.74 13.15
C GLY A 507 24.45 -8.60 13.42
N LYS A 508 25.12 -7.68 12.71
CA LYS A 508 26.54 -7.38 12.90
C LYS A 508 26.84 -6.95 14.33
N LEU A 509 26.08 -6.01 14.89
CA LEU A 509 26.25 -5.54 16.27
C LEU A 509 25.99 -6.65 17.31
N ALA A 510 25.05 -7.57 17.03
CA ALA A 510 24.78 -8.71 17.91
C ALA A 510 25.93 -9.73 17.87
N LEU A 511 26.49 -9.98 16.69
CA LEU A 511 27.62 -10.88 16.50
C LEU A 511 28.90 -10.32 17.14
N GLU A 512 29.24 -9.05 16.88
CA GLU A 512 30.39 -8.37 17.49
C GLU A 512 30.28 -8.36 19.02
N TYR A 513 29.07 -8.16 19.55
CA TYR A 513 28.85 -8.27 20.98
C TYR A 513 29.09 -9.70 21.50
N ALA A 514 28.59 -10.74 20.83
CA ALA A 514 28.86 -12.12 21.21
C ALA A 514 30.36 -12.44 21.24
N GLN A 515 31.11 -11.99 20.23
CA GLN A 515 32.57 -12.12 20.20
C GLN A 515 33.23 -11.38 21.37
N SER A 516 32.80 -10.15 21.67
CA SER A 516 33.33 -9.37 22.80
C SER A 516 33.12 -10.03 24.17
N GLN A 517 32.10 -10.88 24.28
CA GLN A 517 31.78 -11.66 25.48
C GLN A 517 32.45 -13.05 25.48
N GLY A 518 33.37 -13.32 24.55
CA GLY A 518 34.08 -14.60 24.43
C GLY A 518 33.18 -15.77 24.08
N LYS A 519 32.03 -15.52 23.44
CA LYS A 519 31.09 -16.58 23.04
C LYS A 519 31.58 -17.26 21.77
N ARG A 520 31.24 -18.54 21.63
CA ARG A 520 31.44 -19.29 20.39
C ARG A 520 30.41 -18.81 19.35
N VAL A 521 30.85 -18.36 18.18
CA VAL A 521 29.97 -17.80 17.14
C VAL A 521 29.97 -18.70 15.90
N VAL A 522 28.80 -19.23 15.56
CA VAL A 522 28.60 -20.11 14.40
C VAL A 522 27.55 -19.57 13.45
N ILE A 523 27.62 -19.97 12.19
CA ILE A 523 26.62 -19.69 11.17
C ILE A 523 25.81 -20.94 10.88
N THR A 524 24.50 -20.83 10.74
CA THR A 524 23.62 -21.95 10.36
C THR A 524 22.55 -21.45 9.40
N SER A 525 22.67 -21.83 8.12
CA SER A 525 21.84 -21.23 7.06
C SER A 525 21.39 -22.24 6.00
N ASP A 526 20.14 -22.07 5.56
CA ASP A 526 19.58 -22.79 4.42
C ASP A 526 19.95 -22.03 3.14
N THR A 527 20.97 -22.51 2.44
CA THR A 527 21.47 -21.86 1.24
C THR A 527 22.17 -22.84 0.29
N TYR A 528 22.10 -22.51 -1.01
CA TYR A 528 22.80 -23.20 -2.08
C TYR A 528 24.26 -22.77 -2.27
N PHE A 529 24.72 -21.77 -1.53
CA PHE A 529 26.13 -21.34 -1.51
C PHE A 529 26.97 -22.30 -0.68
N THR A 530 28.25 -22.49 -1.03
CA THR A 530 29.20 -23.28 -0.25
C THR A 530 29.66 -22.53 1.00
N GLU A 531 30.32 -23.23 1.93
CA GLU A 531 30.87 -22.62 3.14
C GLU A 531 31.91 -21.54 2.80
N GLU A 532 32.74 -21.76 1.78
CA GLU A 532 33.73 -20.79 1.29
C GLU A 532 33.06 -19.53 0.75
N GLN A 533 32.00 -19.67 -0.06
CA GLN A 533 31.27 -18.54 -0.61
C GLN A 533 30.61 -17.71 0.49
N ILE A 534 29.98 -18.36 1.47
CA ILE A 534 29.38 -17.67 2.62
C ILE A 534 30.47 -16.94 3.43
N LYS A 535 31.62 -17.57 3.63
CA LYS A 535 32.76 -16.97 4.33
C LYS A 535 33.26 -15.73 3.62
N GLU A 536 33.37 -15.76 2.29
CA GLU A 536 33.73 -14.60 1.47
C GLU A 536 32.69 -13.48 1.60
N PHE A 537 31.39 -13.80 1.46
CA PHE A 537 30.32 -12.80 1.59
C PHE A 537 30.29 -12.14 2.96
N LEU A 538 30.54 -12.90 4.03
CA LEU A 538 30.62 -12.36 5.39
C LEU A 538 31.89 -11.52 5.58
N SER A 539 33.04 -11.96 5.05
CA SER A 539 34.31 -11.24 5.11
C SER A 539 34.23 -9.89 4.39
N ASP A 540 33.59 -9.83 3.22
CA ASP A 540 33.34 -8.59 2.46
C ASP A 540 32.51 -7.58 3.30
N ALA A 541 31.67 -8.07 4.22
CA ALA A 541 30.88 -7.28 5.15
C ALA A 541 31.61 -6.98 6.50
N GLY A 542 32.85 -7.45 6.64
CA GLY A 542 33.64 -7.37 7.88
C GLY A 542 33.04 -8.19 9.02
N ILE A 543 32.49 -9.36 8.71
CA ILE A 543 31.88 -10.30 9.66
C ILE A 543 32.69 -11.60 9.62
N PHE A 544 33.04 -12.10 10.81
CA PHE A 544 33.81 -13.33 10.98
C PHE A 544 33.09 -14.25 11.97
N ALA A 545 33.06 -15.55 11.68
CA ALA A 545 32.49 -16.57 12.56
C ALA A 545 33.46 -17.75 12.63
N ASP A 546 33.44 -18.52 13.72
CA ASP A 546 34.44 -19.59 13.90
C ASP A 546 34.05 -20.89 13.15
N CYS A 547 32.77 -21.05 12.75
CA CYS A 547 32.36 -22.16 11.86
C CYS A 547 31.07 -21.82 11.09
N ILE A 548 30.86 -22.49 9.95
CA ILE A 548 29.69 -22.33 9.07
C ILE A 548 29.04 -23.70 8.85
N TYR A 549 27.71 -23.78 9.04
CA TYR A 549 26.88 -24.93 8.74
C TYR A 549 25.89 -24.56 7.63
N ALA A 550 26.21 -24.89 6.38
CA ALA A 550 25.41 -24.57 5.20
C ALA A 550 24.60 -25.78 4.71
N SER A 551 23.32 -25.60 4.41
CA SER A 551 22.48 -26.73 3.95
C SER A 551 23.00 -27.43 2.69
N SER A 552 23.65 -26.70 1.78
CA SER A 552 24.32 -27.24 0.59
C SER A 552 25.45 -28.25 0.90
N ALA A 553 26.18 -28.06 2.00
CA ALA A 553 27.29 -28.91 2.42
C ALA A 553 26.82 -30.17 3.15
N TYR A 554 25.76 -30.05 3.95
CA TYR A 554 25.23 -31.14 4.78
C TYR A 554 24.05 -31.88 4.14
N ASN A 555 23.48 -31.36 3.05
CA ASN A 555 22.23 -31.83 2.44
C ASN A 555 21.08 -31.97 3.47
N LYS A 556 21.06 -31.05 4.45
CA LYS A 556 20.12 -30.96 5.59
C LYS A 556 19.67 -29.51 5.72
N THR A 557 18.42 -29.26 6.11
CA THR A 557 17.87 -27.90 6.19
C THR A 557 17.33 -27.56 7.57
N LYS A 558 17.34 -26.28 7.94
CA LYS A 558 16.63 -25.72 9.09
C LYS A 558 15.13 -25.84 8.90
N GLU A 559 14.63 -25.68 7.67
CA GLU A 559 13.21 -25.88 7.36
C GLU A 559 12.71 -27.30 7.74
N ALA A 560 13.53 -28.33 7.53
CA ALA A 560 13.24 -29.69 7.98
C ALA A 560 13.66 -29.95 9.45
N GLY A 561 14.41 -29.03 10.04
CA GLY A 561 15.00 -29.15 11.38
C GLY A 561 16.23 -30.08 11.46
N SER A 562 16.61 -30.74 10.37
CA SER A 562 17.73 -31.69 10.32
C SER A 562 19.10 -31.01 10.41
N LEU A 563 19.22 -29.75 9.96
CA LEU A 563 20.48 -29.00 10.10
C LEU A 563 20.76 -28.62 11.56
N PHE A 564 19.73 -28.40 12.38
CA PHE A 564 19.90 -28.18 13.82
C PHE A 564 20.36 -29.43 14.56
N GLU A 565 20.04 -30.63 14.07
CA GLU A 565 20.56 -31.88 14.65
C GLU A 565 22.08 -31.98 14.46
N GLU A 566 22.57 -31.58 13.29
CA GLU A 566 24.00 -31.49 13.01
C GLU A 566 24.68 -30.45 13.91
N LEU A 567 24.03 -29.28 14.07
CA LEU A 567 24.50 -28.23 14.96
C LEU A 567 24.62 -28.74 16.41
N ILE A 568 23.59 -29.39 16.96
CA ILE A 568 23.61 -29.94 18.33
C ILE A 568 24.66 -31.03 18.48
N ALA A 569 24.86 -31.88 17.46
CA ALA A 569 25.82 -32.96 17.52
C ALA A 569 27.27 -32.44 17.64
N ARG A 570 27.56 -31.27 17.04
CA ARG A 570 28.89 -30.67 16.99
C ARG A 570 29.12 -29.62 18.09
N GLU A 571 28.11 -28.81 18.37
CA GLU A 571 28.13 -27.75 19.37
C GLU A 571 27.39 -28.26 20.61
N ARG A 572 28.15 -28.77 21.61
CA ARG A 572 27.59 -29.43 22.81
C ARG A 572 27.18 -28.48 23.93
N ASP A 573 27.19 -27.18 23.65
CA ASP A 573 26.96 -26.11 24.60
C ASP A 573 25.50 -25.61 24.59
N LYS A 574 25.17 -24.70 25.50
CA LYS A 574 23.85 -24.05 25.51
C LYS A 574 23.75 -23.07 24.33
N ILE A 575 23.00 -23.46 23.29
CA ILE A 575 22.88 -22.75 22.01
C ILE A 575 21.75 -21.71 22.03
N LEU A 576 22.03 -20.51 21.51
CA LEU A 576 21.04 -19.53 21.06
C LEU A 576 21.12 -19.39 19.54
N HIS A 577 20.02 -19.61 18.82
CA HIS A 577 19.93 -19.31 17.39
C HIS A 577 19.25 -17.95 17.13
N ILE A 578 19.80 -17.15 16.23
CA ILE A 578 19.29 -15.82 15.84
C ILE A 578 19.06 -15.82 14.33
N GLY A 579 17.83 -15.57 13.90
CA GLY A 579 17.45 -15.61 12.48
C GLY A 579 16.19 -14.82 12.17
N ASP A 580 15.89 -14.62 10.89
CA ASP A 580 14.78 -13.78 10.41
C ASP A 580 13.53 -14.59 10.05
N ASN A 581 13.67 -15.88 9.76
CA ASN A 581 12.57 -16.73 9.34
C ASN A 581 11.91 -17.37 10.57
N TYR A 582 10.69 -16.93 10.88
CA TYR A 582 9.97 -17.43 12.05
C TYR A 582 9.79 -18.96 12.07
N LYS A 583 9.55 -19.59 10.91
CA LYS A 583 9.36 -21.05 10.84
C LYS A 583 10.70 -21.77 10.93
N ALA A 584 11.65 -21.44 10.07
CA ALA A 584 12.91 -22.15 9.95
C ALA A 584 13.84 -21.87 11.14
N ASP A 585 13.93 -20.64 11.62
CA ASP A 585 14.91 -20.25 12.66
C ASP A 585 14.34 -20.31 14.07
N ILE A 586 13.04 -20.07 14.24
CA ILE A 586 12.45 -19.92 15.57
C ILE A 586 11.65 -21.15 15.97
N ALA A 587 10.64 -21.51 15.17
CA ALA A 587 9.77 -22.64 15.49
C ALA A 587 10.54 -23.98 15.43
N ASN A 588 11.34 -24.20 14.39
CA ASN A 588 12.08 -25.45 14.22
C ASN A 588 13.27 -25.57 15.18
N ALA A 589 13.98 -24.48 15.47
CA ALA A 589 15.00 -24.48 16.52
C ALA A 589 14.38 -24.82 17.89
N GLY A 590 13.26 -24.18 18.23
CA GLY A 590 12.51 -24.47 19.45
C GLY A 590 12.02 -25.92 19.54
N ALA A 591 11.59 -26.51 18.41
CA ALA A 591 11.20 -27.93 18.34
C ALA A 591 12.38 -28.90 18.59
N LYS A 592 13.61 -28.43 18.42
CA LYS A 592 14.85 -29.14 18.76
C LYS A 592 15.44 -28.73 20.12
N ASN A 593 14.65 -28.01 20.94
CA ASN A 593 15.06 -27.47 22.25
C ASN A 593 16.23 -26.49 22.19
N ILE A 594 16.43 -25.82 21.06
CA ILE A 594 17.38 -24.70 20.93
C ILE A 594 16.64 -23.40 21.26
N ASN A 595 17.22 -22.56 22.10
CA ASN A 595 16.68 -21.22 22.35
C ASN A 595 16.84 -20.37 21.09
N ALA A 596 15.82 -19.61 20.71
CA ALA A 596 15.85 -18.83 19.47
C ALA A 596 15.35 -17.39 19.65
N SER A 597 15.90 -16.46 18.87
CA SER A 597 15.48 -15.05 18.85
C SER A 597 15.21 -14.57 17.43
N TRP A 598 14.02 -14.00 17.23
CA TRP A 598 13.55 -13.56 15.91
C TRP A 598 14.00 -12.15 15.57
N VAL A 599 14.73 -11.98 14.47
CA VAL A 599 15.08 -10.67 13.90
C VAL A 599 14.23 -10.43 12.65
N ILE A 600 13.09 -9.75 12.81
CA ILE A 600 12.13 -9.50 11.72
C ILE A 600 12.83 -9.02 10.44
N SER A 601 12.54 -9.61 9.28
CA SER A 601 13.13 -9.19 8.00
C SER A 601 12.82 -7.72 7.69
N ASN A 602 13.70 -7.07 6.91
CA ASN A 602 13.46 -5.68 6.52
C ASN A 602 12.15 -5.53 5.73
N HIS A 603 11.78 -6.54 4.95
CA HIS A 603 10.57 -6.48 4.11
C HIS A 603 9.30 -6.41 4.96
N ASP A 604 9.23 -7.28 5.98
CA ASP A 604 8.08 -7.33 6.87
C ASP A 604 8.04 -6.09 7.79
N GLN A 605 9.19 -5.57 8.22
CA GLN A 605 9.23 -4.29 8.94
C GLN A 605 8.72 -3.13 8.07
N PHE A 606 9.19 -3.05 6.83
CA PHE A 606 8.89 -1.97 5.91
C PHE A 606 7.41 -1.93 5.47
N LYS A 607 6.84 -3.09 5.13
CA LYS A 607 5.42 -3.18 4.76
C LYS A 607 4.49 -2.64 5.85
N ASN A 608 4.85 -2.84 7.12
CA ASN A 608 4.06 -2.38 8.25
C ASN A 608 4.27 -0.88 8.56
N SER A 609 5.42 -0.31 8.15
CA SER A 609 5.77 1.08 8.44
C SER A 609 5.33 2.06 7.37
N THR A 610 5.29 1.61 6.12
CA THR A 610 5.14 2.46 4.92
C THR A 610 4.11 1.84 3.98
N PRO A 611 2.83 1.73 4.39
CA PRO A 611 1.77 1.09 3.60
C PRO A 611 1.47 1.83 2.28
N GLN A 612 1.80 3.11 2.19
CA GLN A 612 1.68 3.93 0.99
C GLN A 612 2.88 3.78 0.02
N PHE A 613 3.75 2.77 0.20
CA PHE A 613 4.93 2.61 -0.65
C PHE A 613 4.56 2.30 -2.11
N VAL A 614 5.11 3.08 -3.04
CA VAL A 614 5.04 2.80 -4.48
C VAL A 614 6.33 2.17 -4.95
N ARG A 615 6.21 0.96 -5.54
CA ARG A 615 7.33 0.21 -6.09
C ARG A 615 7.72 0.73 -7.48
N SER A 616 9.02 0.90 -7.69
CA SER A 616 9.64 0.97 -9.02
C SER A 616 9.60 -0.40 -9.69
N LYS A 617 9.30 -0.45 -10.98
CA LYS A 617 9.13 -1.65 -11.82
C LYS A 617 10.17 -1.78 -12.94
N GLY A 618 10.97 -0.74 -13.22
CA GLY A 618 12.01 -0.77 -14.26
C GLY A 618 13.15 -1.76 -13.99
N PRO A 619 14.15 -1.85 -14.90
CA PRO A 619 15.28 -2.78 -14.79
C PRO A 619 16.01 -2.72 -13.44
N TYR A 620 16.22 -1.50 -12.92
CA TYR A 620 16.81 -1.26 -11.60
C TYR A 620 15.78 -1.15 -10.46
N GLY A 621 14.50 -1.37 -10.75
CA GLY A 621 13.39 -1.14 -9.83
C GLY A 621 13.50 -1.95 -8.54
N SER A 622 13.96 -3.21 -8.61
CA SER A 622 14.20 -4.00 -7.39
C SER A 622 15.30 -3.39 -6.51
N ILE A 623 16.39 -2.91 -7.11
CA ILE A 623 17.49 -2.26 -6.38
C ILE A 623 17.02 -0.97 -5.72
N LYS A 624 16.34 -0.11 -6.49
CA LYS A 624 15.73 1.14 -5.99
C LYS A 624 14.84 0.88 -4.77
N ASN A 625 13.95 -0.12 -4.87
CA ASN A 625 13.03 -0.48 -3.79
C ASN A 625 13.77 -1.05 -2.57
N GLY A 626 14.76 -1.92 -2.77
CA GLY A 626 15.55 -2.54 -1.69
C GLY A 626 16.38 -1.53 -0.89
N LEU A 627 17.01 -0.56 -1.57
CA LEU A 627 17.75 0.52 -0.91
C LEU A 627 16.85 1.35 0.02
N ILE A 628 15.64 1.69 -0.43
CA ILE A 628 14.67 2.46 0.35
C ILE A 628 14.15 1.66 1.54
N GLN A 629 13.86 0.38 1.32
CA GLN A 629 13.47 -0.54 2.37
C GLN A 629 14.53 -0.63 3.46
N ILE A 630 15.79 -0.79 3.08
CA ILE A 630 16.92 -0.82 4.03
C ILE A 630 17.03 0.51 4.77
N ASN A 631 17.11 1.64 4.08
CA ASN A 631 17.26 2.95 4.73
C ASN A 631 16.12 3.23 5.73
N THR A 632 14.89 2.85 5.35
CA THR A 632 13.74 2.97 6.23
C THR A 632 13.89 2.07 7.44
N THR A 633 14.30 0.81 7.28
CA THR A 633 14.37 -0.23 8.33
C THR A 633 15.66 -0.29 9.14
N SER A 634 16.65 0.57 8.83
CA SER A 634 17.94 0.60 9.53
C SER A 634 17.84 1.03 11.01
N PHE A 635 16.69 1.56 11.45
CA PHE A 635 16.49 1.95 12.85
C PHE A 635 15.67 0.90 13.62
N PRO A 636 16.15 0.39 14.78
CA PRO A 636 15.53 -0.74 15.49
C PRO A 636 14.20 -0.42 16.22
N ALA A 637 13.47 0.63 15.82
CA ALA A 637 12.27 1.10 16.51
C ALA A 637 11.20 1.66 15.56
N ILE A 638 10.95 1.00 14.43
CA ILE A 638 9.86 1.43 13.55
C ILE A 638 8.54 0.90 14.08
N THR A 639 7.91 1.74 14.89
CA THR A 639 6.49 1.71 15.18
C THR A 639 5.72 1.97 13.89
N ALA A 640 4.53 1.37 13.72
CA ALA A 640 3.63 1.61 12.59
C ALA A 640 3.54 3.09 12.16
N GLY A 641 3.27 3.38 10.88
CA GLY A 641 3.05 4.76 10.41
C GLY A 641 4.28 5.67 10.43
N ALA A 642 5.48 5.12 10.23
CA ALA A 642 6.70 5.91 10.05
C ALA A 642 6.80 6.58 8.67
N GLY A 643 6.05 6.08 7.69
CA GLY A 643 5.98 6.66 6.35
C GLY A 643 7.30 6.57 5.58
N TYR A 644 7.49 7.45 4.59
CA TYR A 644 8.72 7.49 3.81
C TYR A 644 9.87 8.14 4.60
N THR A 645 9.57 9.08 5.48
CA THR A 645 10.61 9.92 6.11
C THR A 645 11.08 9.38 7.45
N SER A 646 10.27 8.57 8.13
CA SER A 646 10.51 8.20 9.53
C SER A 646 10.81 9.39 10.46
N GLY A 647 10.37 10.60 10.09
CA GLY A 647 10.55 11.83 10.87
C GLY A 647 11.85 12.57 10.58
N LYS A 648 12.58 12.21 9.52
CA LYS A 648 13.86 12.82 9.15
C LYS A 648 13.84 13.36 7.74
N ALA A 649 14.23 14.63 7.57
CA ALA A 649 14.38 15.27 6.25
C ALA A 649 15.39 14.55 5.34
N PHE A 650 16.46 13.98 5.92
CA PHE A 650 17.40 13.12 5.18
C PHE A 650 16.70 11.95 4.48
N ASN A 651 15.77 11.28 5.16
CA ASN A 651 15.04 10.17 4.58
C ASN A 651 14.03 10.61 3.52
N LEU A 652 13.48 11.83 3.61
CA LEU A 652 12.72 12.41 2.49
C LEU A 652 13.63 12.53 1.26
N GLY A 653 14.85 13.05 1.47
CA GLY A 653 15.94 13.09 0.50
C GLY A 653 16.24 11.74 -0.12
N TYR A 654 16.49 10.72 0.69
CA TYR A 654 16.94 9.41 0.24
C TYR A 654 15.80 8.55 -0.34
N ASN A 655 14.65 8.49 0.33
CA ASN A 655 13.58 7.54 -0.01
C ASN A 655 12.63 8.04 -1.10
N VAL A 656 12.63 9.34 -1.38
CA VAL A 656 11.66 9.97 -2.29
C VAL A 656 12.36 10.88 -3.30
N VAL A 657 13.06 11.91 -2.83
CA VAL A 657 13.58 12.98 -3.70
C VAL A 657 14.79 12.50 -4.51
N GLY A 658 15.61 11.60 -3.98
CA GLY A 658 16.84 11.12 -4.62
C GLY A 658 16.59 10.42 -5.95
N ASP A 659 15.61 9.52 -6.00
CA ASP A 659 15.22 8.82 -7.24
C ASP A 659 14.69 9.80 -8.29
N MET A 660 13.90 10.79 -7.85
CA MET A 660 13.40 11.86 -8.71
C MET A 660 14.54 12.70 -9.30
N MET A 661 15.50 13.12 -8.48
CA MET A 661 16.65 13.94 -8.91
C MET A 661 17.57 13.16 -9.84
N LEU A 662 17.83 11.88 -9.54
CA LEU A 662 18.69 11.04 -10.37
C LEU A 662 18.05 10.72 -11.72
N ALA A 663 16.74 10.46 -11.76
CA ALA A 663 16.01 10.28 -13.00
C ALA A 663 16.03 11.56 -13.86
N PHE A 664 15.88 12.74 -13.23
CA PHE A 664 15.99 14.02 -13.92
C PHE A 664 17.41 14.26 -14.48
N ALA A 665 18.44 14.00 -13.68
CA ALA A 665 19.84 14.10 -14.11
C ALA A 665 20.16 13.17 -15.29
N ALA A 666 19.68 11.92 -15.25
CA ALA A 666 19.82 10.96 -16.33
C ALA A 666 19.15 11.45 -17.63
N TRP A 667 17.93 11.98 -17.52
CA TRP A 667 17.22 12.57 -18.66
C TRP A 667 17.93 13.81 -19.23
N ILE A 668 18.46 14.69 -18.38
CA ILE A 668 19.23 15.86 -18.83
C ILE A 668 20.43 15.42 -19.67
N ILE A 669 21.19 14.43 -19.20
CA ILE A 669 22.37 13.92 -19.91
C ILE A 669 21.99 13.35 -21.28
N GLU A 670 20.94 12.54 -21.36
CA GLU A 670 20.50 11.97 -22.63
C GLU A 670 19.95 13.02 -23.60
N LYS A 671 19.17 13.98 -23.10
CA LYS A 671 18.69 15.09 -23.93
C LYS A 671 19.81 16.00 -24.40
N ALA A 672 20.77 16.32 -23.55
CA ALA A 672 21.96 17.07 -23.94
C ALA A 672 22.74 16.36 -25.06
N ARG A 673 22.90 15.03 -24.99
CA ARG A 673 23.53 14.25 -26.06
C ARG A 673 22.75 14.30 -27.37
N ILE A 674 21.41 14.20 -27.31
CA ILE A 674 20.54 14.27 -28.49
C ILE A 674 20.60 15.67 -29.13
N ASP A 675 20.62 16.71 -28.31
CA ASP A 675 20.63 18.10 -28.78
C ASP A 675 22.02 18.60 -29.19
N GLY A 676 23.07 17.78 -29.04
CA GLY A 676 24.46 18.15 -29.33
C GLY A 676 25.07 19.15 -28.34
N VAL A 677 24.55 19.22 -27.12
CA VAL A 677 25.01 20.12 -26.06
C VAL A 677 26.15 19.47 -25.27
N GLN A 678 27.31 20.15 -25.23
CA GLN A 678 28.46 19.71 -24.41
C GLN A 678 28.61 20.49 -23.10
N THR A 679 27.96 21.65 -22.95
CA THR A 679 28.08 22.46 -21.73
C THR A 679 26.71 22.79 -21.16
N LEU A 680 26.47 22.31 -19.94
CA LEU A 680 25.25 22.52 -19.18
C LEU A 680 25.48 23.54 -18.07
N PHE A 681 24.73 24.63 -18.08
CA PHE A 681 24.68 25.61 -17.00
C PHE A 681 23.46 25.37 -16.13
N PHE A 682 23.70 24.97 -14.88
CA PHE A 682 22.68 24.80 -13.85
C PHE A 682 22.43 26.14 -13.19
N LEU A 683 21.23 26.68 -13.38
CA LEU A 683 20.89 28.00 -12.89
C LEU A 683 20.65 28.00 -11.38
N ALA A 684 21.18 28.99 -10.69
CA ALA A 684 20.80 29.28 -9.31
C ALA A 684 19.29 29.56 -9.24
N ARG A 685 18.61 29.26 -8.14
CA ARG A 685 19.07 28.67 -6.87
C ARG A 685 18.93 27.13 -6.86
N ASP A 686 17.94 26.66 -7.61
CA ASP A 686 17.35 25.34 -7.53
C ASP A 686 18.13 24.29 -8.33
N GLY A 687 18.96 24.73 -9.28
CA GLY A 687 19.78 23.86 -10.11
C GLY A 687 20.98 23.23 -9.39
N GLU A 688 21.36 23.70 -8.20
CA GLU A 688 22.59 23.22 -7.52
C GLU A 688 22.52 21.74 -7.17
N ILE A 689 21.40 21.28 -6.58
CA ILE A 689 21.23 19.88 -6.22
C ILE A 689 21.21 18.98 -7.47
N VAL A 690 20.55 19.43 -8.54
CA VAL A 690 20.52 18.69 -9.80
C VAL A 690 21.91 18.60 -10.39
N LYS A 691 22.70 19.68 -10.36
CA LYS A 691 24.11 19.67 -10.76
C LYS A 691 24.90 18.61 -9.99
N LYS A 692 24.81 18.61 -8.66
CA LYS A 692 25.54 17.64 -7.81
C LYS A 692 25.20 16.20 -8.17
N VAL A 693 23.92 15.90 -8.41
CA VAL A 693 23.47 14.56 -8.83
C VAL A 693 23.89 14.24 -10.27
N THR A 694 23.88 15.22 -11.18
CA THR A 694 24.41 15.06 -12.54
C THR A 694 25.91 14.79 -12.54
N ASP A 695 26.69 15.53 -11.75
CA ASP A 695 28.13 15.34 -11.60
C ASP A 695 28.45 13.95 -11.05
N GLU A 696 27.72 13.52 -10.01
CA GLU A 696 27.81 12.16 -9.46
C GLU A 696 27.58 11.12 -10.56
N LEU A 697 26.51 11.24 -11.35
CA LEU A 697 26.22 10.31 -12.44
C LEU A 697 27.29 10.34 -13.55
N LEU A 698 27.80 11.53 -13.92
CA LEU A 698 28.84 11.67 -14.94
C LEU A 698 30.17 11.02 -14.52
N ASN A 699 30.49 11.00 -13.22
CA ASN A 699 31.69 10.33 -12.70
C ASN A 699 31.70 8.82 -12.97
N HIS A 700 30.52 8.20 -13.11
CA HIS A 700 30.35 6.79 -13.45
C HIS A 700 30.25 6.51 -14.96
N ILE A 701 30.44 7.53 -15.81
CA ILE A 701 30.35 7.40 -17.28
C ILE A 701 31.71 7.74 -17.90
N PRO A 702 32.54 6.73 -18.19
CA PRO A 702 33.84 6.93 -18.81
C PRO A 702 33.72 7.62 -20.17
N GLY A 703 34.64 8.55 -20.46
CA GLY A 703 34.73 9.23 -21.75
C GLY A 703 33.59 10.20 -22.07
N ASN A 704 32.79 10.61 -21.07
CA ASN A 704 31.74 11.60 -21.28
C ASN A 704 32.34 12.97 -21.68
N LYS A 705 31.63 13.70 -22.56
CA LYS A 705 32.04 15.02 -23.07
C LYS A 705 31.23 16.18 -22.46
N ILE A 706 30.27 15.87 -21.57
CA ILE A 706 29.40 16.89 -20.99
C ILE A 706 30.12 17.56 -19.83
N ARG A 707 30.20 18.87 -19.88
CA ARG A 707 30.71 19.73 -18.82
C ARG A 707 29.55 20.40 -18.11
N THR A 708 29.62 20.47 -16.79
CA THR A 708 28.59 21.12 -15.98
C THR A 708 29.16 22.37 -15.31
N GLN A 709 28.39 23.44 -15.29
CA GLN A 709 28.73 24.70 -14.65
C GLN A 709 27.56 25.16 -13.79
N TYR A 710 27.84 25.77 -12.64
CA TYR A 710 26.81 26.43 -11.82
C TYR A 710 26.80 27.91 -12.16
N LEU A 711 25.63 28.45 -12.52
CA LEU A 711 25.50 29.83 -12.94
C LEU A 711 24.58 30.62 -12.02
N LEU A 712 25.11 31.70 -11.43
CA LEU A 712 24.31 32.64 -10.64
C LEU A 712 23.38 33.43 -11.56
N ALA A 713 22.13 32.98 -11.66
CA ALA A 713 21.07 33.64 -12.41
C ALA A 713 19.80 33.66 -11.57
N SER A 714 19.09 34.79 -11.54
CA SER A 714 17.77 34.88 -10.92
C SER A 714 16.86 35.73 -11.79
N ARG A 715 15.53 35.60 -11.59
CA ARG A 715 14.55 36.40 -12.36
C ARG A 715 14.74 37.90 -12.14
N ARG A 716 15.38 38.30 -11.03
CA ARG A 716 15.74 39.68 -10.74
C ARG A 716 17.02 40.07 -11.48
N SER A 717 18.10 39.30 -11.35
CA SER A 717 19.39 39.65 -11.95
C SER A 717 19.33 39.68 -13.48
N THR A 718 18.74 38.67 -14.11
CA THR A 718 18.72 38.55 -15.56
C THR A 718 17.75 39.53 -16.21
N ARG A 719 16.62 39.82 -15.55
CA ARG A 719 15.63 40.77 -16.05
C ARG A 719 16.21 42.18 -16.08
N VAL A 720 16.77 42.65 -14.97
CA VAL A 720 17.37 44.00 -14.89
C VAL A 720 18.49 44.13 -15.92
N ALA A 721 19.38 43.15 -16.04
CA ALA A 721 20.45 43.16 -17.04
C ALA A 721 19.91 43.21 -18.49
N SER A 722 18.73 42.65 -18.76
CA SER A 722 18.10 42.61 -20.10
C SER A 722 17.35 43.89 -20.51
N LEU A 723 17.21 44.87 -19.60
CA LEU A 723 16.61 46.17 -19.89
C LEU A 723 17.63 47.06 -20.62
N SER A 724 17.46 47.18 -21.94
CA SER A 724 18.42 47.85 -22.82
C SER A 724 17.85 49.06 -23.57
N SER A 725 16.52 49.16 -23.66
CA SER A 725 15.84 50.25 -24.36
C SER A 725 14.64 50.77 -23.56
N ARG A 726 14.14 51.95 -23.95
CA ARG A 726 12.92 52.53 -23.38
C ARG A 726 11.73 51.57 -23.53
N GLU A 727 11.60 50.93 -24.68
CA GLU A 727 10.52 50.00 -25.00
C GLU A 727 10.56 48.75 -24.12
N ASP A 728 11.75 48.31 -23.69
CA ASP A 728 11.88 47.22 -22.72
C ASP A 728 11.32 47.62 -21.36
N VAL A 729 11.67 48.82 -20.88
CA VAL A 729 11.21 49.35 -19.59
C VAL A 729 9.69 49.54 -19.61
N LEU A 730 9.13 50.12 -20.67
CA LEU A 730 7.69 50.33 -20.80
C LEU A 730 6.89 49.03 -20.82
N ARG A 731 7.38 47.98 -21.51
CA ARG A 731 6.75 46.65 -21.49
C ARG A 731 6.76 46.01 -20.10
N GLU A 732 7.86 46.15 -19.36
CA GLU A 732 7.93 45.67 -17.98
C GLU A 732 7.02 46.44 -17.03
N ILE A 733 6.86 47.75 -17.23
CA ILE A 733 5.90 48.58 -16.50
C ILE A 733 4.47 48.10 -16.78
N GLU A 734 4.11 47.87 -18.05
CA GLU A 734 2.78 47.36 -18.42
C GLU A 734 2.48 46.02 -17.73
N ALA A 735 3.42 45.08 -17.79
CA ALA A 735 3.29 43.79 -17.11
C ALA A 735 3.13 43.96 -15.59
N LEU A 736 3.92 44.84 -14.97
CA LEU A 736 3.84 45.14 -13.54
C LEU A 736 2.49 45.75 -13.15
N VAL A 737 1.96 46.68 -13.94
CA VAL A 737 0.66 47.33 -13.69
C VAL A 737 -0.47 46.30 -13.73
N VAL A 738 -0.44 45.38 -14.71
CA VAL A 738 -1.40 44.27 -14.80
C VAL A 738 -1.28 43.32 -13.59
N GLU A 739 -0.06 42.99 -13.16
CA GLU A 739 0.18 42.17 -11.96
C GLU A 739 -0.31 42.86 -10.68
N TYR A 740 -0.07 44.16 -10.54
CA TYR A 740 -0.49 44.97 -9.40
C TYR A 740 -2.01 45.06 -9.31
N ALA A 741 -2.69 45.29 -10.44
CA ALA A 741 -4.15 45.33 -10.50
C ALA A 741 -4.82 44.01 -10.04
N LYS A 742 -4.17 42.86 -10.24
CA LYS A 742 -4.67 41.55 -9.80
C LYS A 742 -4.44 41.27 -8.32
N ASN A 743 -3.54 42.00 -7.65
CA ASN A 743 -3.24 41.82 -6.24
C ASN A 743 -2.72 43.14 -5.62
N PRO A 744 -3.63 44.05 -5.21
CA PRO A 744 -3.25 45.36 -4.70
C PRO A 744 -2.59 45.31 -3.31
N ASN A 745 -2.73 44.20 -2.57
CA ASN A 745 -2.22 44.05 -1.20
C ASN A 745 -0.75 43.57 -1.14
N LYS A 746 0.12 44.02 -2.05
CA LYS A 746 1.56 43.69 -1.97
C LYS A 746 2.17 44.43 -0.77
N SER A 747 2.81 43.69 0.13
CA SER A 747 3.16 44.13 1.48
C SER A 747 4.21 45.25 1.57
N ASP A 748 4.87 45.61 0.46
CA ASP A 748 5.87 46.68 0.36
C ASP A 748 6.08 47.06 -1.13
N LEU A 749 5.62 48.26 -1.55
CA LEU A 749 5.73 48.70 -2.95
C LEU A 749 7.18 49.10 -3.29
N SER A 750 7.89 49.79 -2.40
CA SER A 750 9.32 50.12 -2.58
C SER A 750 10.16 48.86 -2.82
N GLN A 751 10.04 47.85 -1.96
CA GLN A 751 10.78 46.59 -2.11
C GLN A 751 10.40 45.87 -3.41
N TYR A 752 9.11 45.86 -3.80
CA TYR A 752 8.68 45.24 -5.03
C TYR A 752 9.24 45.95 -6.28
N LEU A 753 9.28 47.28 -6.30
CA LEU A 753 9.89 48.07 -7.37
C LEU A 753 11.41 47.89 -7.42
N SER A 754 12.06 47.85 -6.25
CA SER A 754 13.49 47.57 -6.09
C SER A 754 13.87 46.22 -6.71
N LEU A 755 13.11 45.17 -6.40
CA LEU A 755 13.32 43.83 -6.96
C LEU A 755 13.01 43.73 -8.46
N ARG A 756 12.09 44.56 -8.99
CA ARG A 756 11.72 44.49 -10.42
C ARG A 756 12.68 45.26 -11.32
N PHE A 757 13.13 46.45 -10.88
CA PHE A 757 13.91 47.39 -11.69
C PHE A 757 15.35 47.60 -11.18
N GLY A 758 15.71 47.03 -10.03
CA GLY A 758 17.05 47.08 -9.47
C GLY A 758 17.41 48.37 -8.75
N LEU A 759 16.45 49.26 -8.50
CA LEU A 759 16.64 50.53 -7.80
C LEU A 759 16.80 50.32 -6.29
N THR A 760 17.70 51.06 -5.63
CA THR A 760 17.81 51.00 -4.16
C THR A 760 16.68 51.79 -3.50
N ASP A 761 16.38 51.47 -2.24
CA ASP A 761 15.35 52.19 -1.49
C ASP A 761 15.65 53.68 -1.38
N GLU A 762 16.93 54.08 -1.26
CA GLU A 762 17.29 55.51 -1.27
C GLU A 762 16.94 56.18 -2.61
N LYS A 763 17.19 55.50 -3.73
CA LYS A 763 16.88 56.01 -5.07
C LYS A 763 15.37 56.11 -5.29
N LEU A 764 14.61 55.13 -4.84
CA LEU A 764 13.14 55.15 -4.91
C LEU A 764 12.54 56.29 -4.05
N LYS A 765 13.09 56.54 -2.87
CA LYS A 765 12.71 57.68 -2.03
C LYS A 765 13.00 59.02 -2.70
N GLN A 766 14.18 59.18 -3.31
CA GLN A 766 14.54 60.38 -4.07
C GLN A 766 13.60 60.63 -5.27
N LEU A 767 13.09 59.57 -5.90
CA LEU A 767 12.13 59.64 -7.00
C LEU A 767 10.68 59.88 -6.54
N GLY A 768 10.43 59.96 -5.22
CA GLY A 768 9.13 60.27 -4.65
C GLY A 768 8.18 59.08 -4.47
N VAL A 769 8.71 57.86 -4.27
CA VAL A 769 7.86 56.66 -4.05
C VAL A 769 6.91 56.80 -2.86
N GLU A 770 7.32 57.50 -1.80
CA GLU A 770 6.50 57.70 -0.58
C GLU A 770 5.26 58.59 -0.87
N ALA A 771 5.43 59.61 -1.71
CA ALA A 771 4.32 60.46 -2.15
C ALA A 771 3.33 59.68 -3.01
N LEU A 772 3.84 58.83 -3.91
CA LEU A 772 3.03 57.93 -4.72
C LEU A 772 2.28 56.90 -3.86
N GLU A 773 2.94 56.28 -2.88
CA GLU A 773 2.32 55.32 -1.97
C GLU A 773 1.16 55.98 -1.19
N SER A 774 1.37 57.20 -0.69
CA SER A 774 0.31 57.97 -0.04
C SER A 774 -0.86 58.26 -0.98
N GLU A 775 -0.58 58.63 -2.24
CA GLU A 775 -1.60 58.90 -3.25
C GLU A 775 -2.40 57.63 -3.60
N ILE A 776 -1.71 56.51 -3.81
CA ILE A 776 -2.30 55.19 -4.07
C ILE A 776 -3.17 54.73 -2.90
N ASN A 777 -2.70 54.89 -1.66
CA ASN A 777 -3.45 54.51 -0.46
C ASN A 777 -4.71 55.37 -0.24
N SER A 778 -4.71 56.59 -0.76
CA SER A 778 -5.86 57.51 -0.71
C SER A 778 -6.82 57.40 -1.90
N ALA A 779 -6.38 56.73 -2.98
CA ALA A 779 -7.15 56.57 -4.22
C ALA A 779 -8.03 55.32 -4.19
N ASP A 780 -9.08 55.31 -5.03
CA ASP A 780 -9.88 54.12 -5.29
C ASP A 780 -9.00 52.98 -5.88
N GLN A 781 -9.27 51.72 -5.51
CA GLN A 781 -8.53 50.54 -5.96
C GLN A 781 -8.48 50.43 -7.49
N THR A 782 -9.47 50.99 -8.18
CA THR A 782 -9.54 51.03 -9.66
C THR A 782 -8.61 52.05 -10.31
N LYS A 783 -8.10 53.05 -9.56
CA LYS A 783 -7.24 54.16 -10.03
C LYS A 783 -5.76 53.97 -9.69
N ALA A 784 -5.46 53.17 -8.66
CA ALA A 784 -4.10 52.90 -8.21
C ALA A 784 -3.16 52.34 -9.32
N PRO A 785 -3.57 51.39 -10.16
CA PRO A 785 -2.71 50.88 -11.23
C PRO A 785 -2.34 51.94 -12.28
N GLN A 786 -3.25 52.86 -12.61
CA GLN A 786 -3.01 53.92 -13.59
C GLN A 786 -2.07 54.99 -13.03
N LEU A 787 -2.22 55.35 -11.74
CA LEU A 787 -1.29 56.26 -11.07
C LEU A 787 0.12 55.68 -11.03
N LEU A 788 0.25 54.41 -10.66
CA LEU A 788 1.52 53.67 -10.66
C LEU A 788 2.16 53.62 -12.06
N GLY A 789 1.38 53.26 -13.08
CA GLY A 789 1.86 53.20 -14.47
C GLY A 789 2.31 54.56 -15.00
N LYS A 790 1.56 55.63 -14.71
CA LYS A 790 1.90 57.00 -15.10
C LYS A 790 3.19 57.48 -14.44
N TRP A 791 3.34 57.23 -13.14
CA TRP A 791 4.55 57.61 -12.41
C TRP A 791 5.77 56.86 -12.96
N LEU A 792 5.70 55.53 -13.08
CA LEU A 792 6.78 54.69 -13.61
C LEU A 792 7.19 55.05 -15.05
N SER A 793 6.27 55.55 -15.86
CA SER A 793 6.53 55.95 -17.25
C SER A 793 7.15 57.35 -17.38
N SER A 794 7.42 58.04 -16.28
CA SER A 794 8.06 59.36 -16.29
C SER A 794 9.53 59.28 -16.72
N GLU A 795 10.01 60.34 -17.38
CA GLU A 795 11.37 60.35 -17.96
C GLU A 795 12.47 60.16 -16.92
N ALA A 796 12.30 60.76 -15.74
CA ALA A 796 13.25 60.63 -14.63
C ALA A 796 13.36 59.18 -14.15
N ILE A 797 12.27 58.42 -14.13
CA ILE A 797 12.27 57.03 -13.67
C ILE A 797 12.82 56.11 -14.76
N VAL A 798 12.35 56.25 -15.99
CA VAL A 798 12.81 55.43 -17.11
C VAL A 798 14.33 55.55 -17.31
N SER A 799 14.87 56.78 -17.27
CA SER A 799 16.32 57.01 -17.35
C SER A 799 17.07 56.36 -16.19
N THR A 800 16.62 56.56 -14.95
CA THR A 800 17.26 55.96 -13.76
C THR A 800 17.25 54.41 -13.81
N ILE A 801 16.19 53.80 -14.33
CA ILE A 801 16.11 52.35 -14.53
C ILE A 801 17.13 51.88 -15.57
N LEU A 802 17.24 52.57 -16.70
CA LEU A 802 18.18 52.23 -17.77
C LEU A 802 19.64 52.38 -17.33
N ASP A 803 19.97 53.44 -16.59
CA ASP A 803 21.32 53.66 -16.06
C ASP A 803 21.71 52.52 -15.11
N ASN A 804 20.83 52.18 -14.17
CA ASN A 804 21.08 51.07 -13.24
C ASN A 804 21.19 49.72 -13.97
N ALA A 805 20.33 49.49 -14.96
CA ALA A 805 20.36 48.28 -15.77
C ALA A 805 21.65 48.16 -16.58
N ALA A 806 22.20 49.28 -17.08
CA ALA A 806 23.48 49.31 -17.80
C ALA A 806 24.65 48.94 -16.88
N ASP A 807 24.71 49.51 -15.67
CA ASP A 807 25.73 49.20 -14.68
C ASP A 807 25.70 47.72 -14.29
N GLU A 808 24.52 47.19 -13.96
CA GLU A 808 24.38 45.78 -13.57
C GLU A 808 24.65 44.83 -14.74
N ARG A 809 24.25 45.18 -15.97
CA ARG A 809 24.54 44.39 -17.18
C ARG A 809 26.03 44.30 -17.44
N LEU A 810 26.79 45.38 -17.26
CA LEU A 810 28.25 45.37 -17.45
C LEU A 810 28.91 44.38 -16.49
N ILE A 811 28.63 44.52 -15.19
CA ILE A 811 29.20 43.66 -14.13
C ILE A 811 28.78 42.20 -14.33
N TYR A 812 27.51 41.96 -14.68
CA TYR A 812 27.01 40.61 -14.92
C TYR A 812 27.62 39.98 -16.19
N SER A 813 27.88 40.77 -17.23
CA SER A 813 28.58 40.30 -18.43
C SER A 813 29.99 39.81 -18.10
N ASP A 814 30.75 40.55 -17.31
CA ASP A 814 32.10 40.13 -16.88
C ASP A 814 32.08 38.77 -16.17
N TYR A 815 31.06 38.52 -15.32
CA TYR A 815 30.90 37.23 -14.67
C TYR A 815 30.53 36.12 -15.65
N LEU A 816 29.63 36.40 -16.60
CA LEU A 816 29.27 35.43 -17.64
C LEU A 816 30.49 35.05 -18.49
N ASP A 817 31.37 36.01 -18.79
CA ASP A 817 32.64 35.75 -19.46
C ASP A 817 33.57 34.87 -18.61
N GLN A 818 33.69 35.13 -17.30
CA GLN A 818 34.47 34.28 -16.37
C GLN A 818 33.94 32.84 -16.30
N MET A 819 32.63 32.64 -16.45
CA MET A 819 31.99 31.32 -16.46
C MET A 819 32.04 30.62 -17.84
N GLY A 820 32.58 31.27 -18.87
CA GLY A 820 32.57 30.76 -20.24
C GLY A 820 31.18 30.71 -20.87
N PHE A 821 30.26 31.56 -20.40
CA PHE A 821 28.91 31.72 -20.95
C PHE A 821 28.94 32.68 -22.16
N THR A 822 29.50 32.17 -23.25
CA THR A 822 29.72 32.89 -24.51
C THR A 822 29.10 32.13 -25.68
N GLN A 823 28.64 32.85 -26.70
CA GLN A 823 28.16 32.24 -27.94
C GLN A 823 29.26 31.37 -28.58
N GLY A 824 28.95 30.09 -28.81
CA GLY A 824 29.82 29.14 -29.48
C GLY A 824 29.21 28.58 -30.76
N SER A 825 29.90 27.62 -31.38
CA SER A 825 29.37 26.82 -32.49
C SER A 825 28.32 25.78 -32.06
N GLU A 826 28.27 25.49 -30.76
CA GLU A 826 27.34 24.52 -30.16
C GLU A 826 26.26 25.25 -29.35
N PRO A 827 25.04 24.70 -29.25
CA PRO A 827 24.00 25.26 -28.39
C PRO A 827 24.41 25.19 -26.92
N ILE A 828 24.08 26.25 -26.17
CA ILE A 828 24.27 26.27 -24.72
C ILE A 828 23.07 25.59 -24.03
N GLY A 829 23.35 24.64 -23.14
CA GLY A 829 22.34 24.00 -22.32
C GLY A 829 22.11 24.76 -21.01
N LEU A 830 20.85 25.02 -20.68
CA LEU A 830 20.42 25.66 -19.45
C LEU A 830 19.52 24.69 -18.67
N VAL A 831 19.82 24.46 -17.40
CA VAL A 831 19.00 23.63 -16.52
C VAL A 831 18.32 24.53 -15.49
N ASP A 832 16.99 24.53 -15.47
CA ASP A 832 16.16 25.36 -14.59
C ASP A 832 14.93 24.58 -14.12
N ILE A 833 14.41 24.92 -12.94
CA ILE A 833 13.17 24.34 -12.41
C ILE A 833 11.96 25.21 -12.78
N GLY A 834 12.16 26.47 -13.15
CA GLY A 834 11.10 27.40 -13.57
C GLY A 834 10.44 27.05 -14.91
N HIS A 835 9.11 27.05 -14.97
CA HIS A 835 8.37 26.41 -16.07
C HIS A 835 8.24 27.19 -17.39
N ASN A 836 8.46 28.50 -17.38
CA ASN A 836 8.13 29.39 -18.50
C ASN A 836 9.34 29.78 -19.38
N GLY A 837 10.56 29.36 -19.04
CA GLY A 837 11.75 29.75 -19.80
C GLY A 837 12.15 31.23 -19.75
N SER A 838 11.56 32.02 -18.84
CA SER A 838 11.88 33.45 -18.70
C SER A 838 13.36 33.75 -18.40
N LEU A 839 14.03 32.89 -17.62
CA LEU A 839 15.47 33.04 -17.35
C LEU A 839 16.29 32.78 -18.60
N GLN A 840 15.97 31.71 -19.33
CA GLN A 840 16.60 31.38 -20.60
C GLN A 840 16.45 32.53 -21.61
N ALA A 841 15.24 33.07 -21.79
CA ALA A 841 15.01 34.22 -22.67
C ALA A 841 15.80 35.45 -22.21
N SER A 842 15.78 35.79 -20.92
CA SER A 842 16.51 36.95 -20.39
C SER A 842 18.02 36.82 -20.58
N LEU A 843 18.59 35.63 -20.34
CA LEU A 843 20.02 35.36 -20.53
C LEU A 843 20.40 35.40 -22.02
N ALA A 844 19.59 34.79 -22.88
CA ALA A 844 19.80 34.83 -24.31
C ALA A 844 19.81 36.26 -24.84
N LYS A 845 18.83 37.09 -24.44
CA LYS A 845 18.76 38.50 -24.81
C LYS A 845 19.94 39.30 -24.25
N ALA A 846 20.25 39.15 -22.97
CA ALA A 846 21.32 39.91 -22.31
C ALA A 846 22.71 39.65 -22.92
N ARG A 847 22.91 38.49 -23.54
CA ARG A 847 24.19 38.09 -24.17
C ARG A 847 24.14 37.96 -25.69
N GLY A 848 23.01 38.29 -26.31
CA GLY A 848 22.82 38.15 -27.76
C GLY A 848 23.06 36.72 -28.25
N LEU A 849 22.62 35.71 -27.49
CA LEU A 849 22.78 34.31 -27.88
C LEU A 849 21.80 33.96 -29.01
N THR A 850 22.25 33.18 -29.99
CA THR A 850 21.43 32.77 -31.15
C THR A 850 20.86 31.36 -31.03
N SER A 851 21.34 30.55 -30.08
CA SER A 851 20.82 29.19 -29.87
C SER A 851 21.01 28.71 -28.44
N THR A 852 19.93 28.25 -27.81
CA THR A 852 19.96 27.66 -26.47
C THR A 852 19.00 26.49 -26.34
N ARG A 853 19.30 25.56 -25.43
CA ARG A 853 18.45 24.42 -25.06
C ARG A 853 18.16 24.47 -23.58
N GLY A 854 16.89 24.52 -23.21
CA GLY A 854 16.44 24.52 -21.84
C GLY A 854 15.94 23.15 -21.40
N TYR A 855 16.48 22.67 -20.30
CA TYR A 855 16.15 21.40 -19.66
C TYR A 855 15.45 21.67 -18.34
N TYR A 856 14.14 21.42 -18.32
CA TYR A 856 13.29 21.77 -17.18
C TYR A 856 12.72 20.53 -16.51
N PHE A 857 12.45 20.62 -15.21
CA PHE A 857 11.73 19.54 -14.54
C PHE A 857 10.30 19.39 -15.11
N CYS A 858 9.61 20.52 -15.28
CA CYS A 858 8.35 20.64 -16.02
C CYS A 858 8.32 21.97 -16.79
N THR A 859 7.65 22.01 -17.95
CA THR A 859 7.39 23.25 -18.70
C THR A 859 5.88 23.53 -18.80
N TYR A 860 5.50 24.81 -18.85
CA TYR A 860 4.12 25.24 -19.12
C TYR A 860 3.92 25.52 -20.61
N ASP A 861 2.66 25.52 -21.05
CA ASP A 861 2.25 25.82 -22.44
C ASP A 861 2.80 27.18 -22.97
N GLY A 862 2.97 28.17 -22.09
CA GLY A 862 3.54 29.47 -22.43
C GLY A 862 5.07 29.52 -22.65
N VAL A 863 5.79 28.40 -22.50
CA VAL A 863 7.27 28.39 -22.64
C VAL A 863 7.72 28.82 -24.03
N ASP A 864 7.07 28.34 -25.09
CA ASP A 864 7.46 28.64 -26.47
C ASP A 864 7.23 30.12 -26.80
N ASN A 865 6.11 30.68 -26.33
CA ASN A 865 5.80 32.11 -26.46
C ASN A 865 6.83 33.00 -25.75
N THR A 866 7.38 32.53 -24.64
CA THR A 866 8.39 33.29 -23.89
C THR A 866 9.72 33.25 -24.64
N LEU A 867 10.11 32.06 -25.13
CA LEU A 867 11.38 31.87 -25.83
C LEU A 867 11.40 32.54 -27.22
N SER A 868 10.26 32.66 -27.89
CA SER A 868 10.15 33.34 -29.20
C SER A 868 10.27 34.86 -29.13
N THR A 869 10.29 35.45 -27.92
CA THR A 869 10.54 36.90 -27.74
C THR A 869 11.99 37.31 -27.98
N VAL A 870 12.89 36.34 -28.15
CA VAL A 870 14.32 36.54 -28.42
C VAL A 870 14.65 35.95 -29.78
N GLU A 871 15.42 36.68 -30.57
CA GLU A 871 15.84 36.23 -31.90
C GLU A 871 16.81 35.05 -31.81
N GLY A 872 16.52 33.95 -32.49
CA GLY A 872 17.35 32.75 -32.51
C GLY A 872 16.58 31.44 -32.38
N ASP A 873 17.30 30.32 -32.33
CA ASP A 873 16.74 28.98 -32.10
C ASP A 873 16.82 28.61 -30.62
N HIS A 874 15.84 29.07 -29.84
CA HIS A 874 15.72 28.81 -28.41
C HIS A 874 14.60 27.81 -28.13
N ARG A 875 14.92 26.71 -27.46
CA ARG A 875 13.95 25.65 -27.16
C ARG A 875 13.96 25.29 -25.68
N GLY A 876 12.82 24.89 -25.15
CA GLY A 876 12.65 24.35 -23.80
C GLY A 876 11.95 22.99 -23.84
N SER A 877 12.41 22.06 -23.00
CA SER A 877 11.84 20.72 -22.83
C SER A 877 11.64 20.39 -21.37
N GLY A 878 10.50 19.79 -21.03
CA GLY A 878 10.20 19.28 -19.69
C GLY A 878 10.49 17.79 -19.53
N PHE A 879 11.05 17.40 -18.38
CA PHE A 879 11.30 16.01 -18.01
C PHE A 879 10.04 15.27 -17.58
N TYR A 880 9.45 15.68 -16.44
CA TYR A 880 8.32 14.97 -15.86
C TYR A 880 7.05 15.22 -16.66
N ARG A 881 6.83 16.48 -17.06
CA ARG A 881 5.78 16.88 -18.00
C ARG A 881 6.25 18.04 -18.87
N ASP A 882 5.76 18.06 -20.09
CA ASP A 882 6.13 19.07 -21.08
C ASP A 882 4.89 19.81 -21.58
N ARG A 883 4.95 21.15 -21.57
CA ARG A 883 3.92 22.10 -22.02
C ARG A 883 2.56 21.89 -21.35
N ILE A 884 2.56 21.75 -20.02
CA ILE A 884 1.31 21.58 -19.26
C ILE A 884 0.56 22.90 -19.06
N SER A 885 -0.76 22.82 -19.09
CA SER A 885 -1.59 23.99 -18.84
C SER A 885 -1.75 24.26 -17.34
N THR A 886 -1.49 25.51 -16.92
CA THR A 886 -1.61 25.93 -15.51
C THR A 886 -3.05 25.93 -15.00
N SER A 887 -4.04 25.91 -15.90
CA SER A 887 -5.46 25.80 -15.54
C SER A 887 -5.90 24.36 -15.24
N ASP A 888 -5.14 23.35 -15.68
CA ASP A 888 -5.50 21.94 -15.43
C ASP A 888 -5.16 21.53 -13.99
N ARG A 889 -6.12 21.75 -13.08
CA ARG A 889 -6.01 21.38 -11.67
C ARG A 889 -6.11 19.87 -11.41
N THR A 890 -6.38 19.06 -12.43
CA THR A 890 -6.36 17.59 -12.29
C THR A 890 -4.93 17.04 -12.26
N GLN A 891 -3.96 17.79 -12.82
CA GLN A 891 -2.54 17.42 -12.78
C GLN A 891 -1.98 17.55 -11.37
N LYS A 892 -1.42 16.45 -10.86
CA LYS A 892 -0.79 16.40 -9.52
C LYS A 892 0.34 17.42 -9.38
N TYR A 893 1.13 17.59 -10.45
CA TYR A 893 2.22 18.59 -10.46
C TYR A 893 1.68 20.00 -10.23
N ILE A 894 0.64 20.42 -10.94
CA ILE A 894 0.02 21.76 -10.80
C ILE A 894 -0.51 21.99 -9.38
N ARG A 895 -1.06 20.96 -8.73
CA ARG A 895 -1.55 21.04 -7.35
C ARG A 895 -0.42 21.27 -6.34
N TYR A 896 0.74 20.66 -6.55
CA TYR A 896 1.85 20.65 -5.60
C TYR A 896 3.10 21.41 -6.05
N ALA A 897 3.04 22.21 -7.12
CA ALA A 897 4.20 22.84 -7.76
C ALA A 897 5.11 23.58 -6.77
N LEU A 898 4.55 24.42 -5.90
CA LEU A 898 5.32 25.15 -4.88
C LEU A 898 6.01 24.23 -3.86
N VAL A 899 5.37 23.11 -3.49
CA VAL A 899 5.99 22.10 -2.61
C VAL A 899 7.13 21.42 -3.36
N ILE A 900 6.98 21.13 -4.65
CA ILE A 900 8.03 20.48 -5.45
C ILE A 900 9.21 21.42 -5.67
N GLU A 901 8.98 22.65 -6.16
CA GLU A 901 10.01 23.68 -6.37
C GLU A 901 10.88 23.85 -5.14
N SER A 902 10.26 23.86 -3.96
CA SER A 902 10.98 24.06 -2.71
C SER A 902 11.98 22.96 -2.34
N LEU A 903 11.81 21.74 -2.86
CA LEU A 903 12.73 20.63 -2.59
C LEU A 903 14.09 20.87 -3.26
N PHE A 904 14.14 21.73 -4.28
CA PHE A 904 15.34 22.06 -5.02
C PHE A 904 16.14 23.23 -4.43
N LEU A 905 15.53 24.05 -3.56
CA LEU A 905 16.17 25.25 -2.99
C LEU A 905 17.44 24.91 -2.20
N ASN A 906 18.52 25.67 -2.42
CA ASN A 906 19.77 25.54 -1.68
C ASN A 906 19.83 26.41 -0.39
N ASP A 907 21.03 26.54 0.19
CA ASP A 907 21.30 27.29 1.42
C ASP A 907 21.33 28.82 1.25
N LYS A 908 21.47 29.34 0.03
CA LYS A 908 21.57 30.78 -0.27
C LYS A 908 20.20 31.42 -0.43
N GLY A 909 20.08 32.72 -0.15
CA GLY A 909 18.88 33.50 -0.48
C GLY A 909 18.71 33.70 -1.99
N THR A 910 17.69 34.46 -2.41
CA THR A 910 17.55 34.85 -3.81
C THR A 910 18.74 35.70 -4.25
N PHE A 911 19.46 35.26 -5.29
CA PHE A 911 20.55 36.05 -5.88
C PHE A 911 20.00 37.35 -6.45
N LEU A 912 20.55 38.48 -6.03
CA LEU A 912 20.09 39.81 -6.46
C LEU A 912 20.94 40.33 -7.61
N ARG A 913 22.23 40.57 -7.35
CA ARG A 913 23.19 41.15 -8.29
C ARG A 913 24.61 40.79 -7.91
N LEU A 914 25.55 41.06 -8.81
CA LEU A 914 26.96 41.15 -8.49
C LEU A 914 27.32 42.59 -8.12
N VAL A 915 28.30 42.73 -7.24
CA VAL A 915 28.92 44.01 -6.88
C VAL A 915 30.42 43.86 -7.05
N ARG A 916 31.07 44.83 -7.68
CA ARG A 916 32.53 44.87 -7.76
C ARG A 916 33.08 45.48 -6.46
N LYS A 917 33.89 44.71 -5.74
CA LYS A 917 34.63 45.17 -4.54
C LYS A 917 36.09 44.80 -4.72
N ASN A 918 36.99 45.78 -4.70
CA ASN A 918 38.44 45.58 -4.87
C ASN A 918 38.81 44.73 -6.10
N GLU A 919 38.26 45.07 -7.28
CA GLU A 919 38.41 44.30 -8.54
C GLU A 919 37.88 42.85 -8.53
N GLN A 920 37.25 42.40 -7.45
CA GLN A 920 36.60 41.09 -7.38
C GLN A 920 35.08 41.22 -7.46
N LEU A 921 34.46 40.30 -8.21
CA LEU A 921 33.01 40.20 -8.30
C LEU A 921 32.48 39.43 -7.09
N SER A 922 31.62 40.06 -6.31
CA SER A 922 30.98 39.45 -5.12
C SER A 922 29.47 39.37 -5.31
N PRO A 923 28.84 38.20 -5.12
CA PRO A 923 27.39 38.06 -5.21
C PRO A 923 26.69 38.68 -4.00
N SER A 924 25.59 39.38 -4.26
CA SER A 924 24.66 39.88 -3.26
C SER A 924 23.38 39.05 -3.29
N PHE A 925 22.89 38.65 -2.12
CA PHE A 925 21.68 37.85 -1.93
C PHE A 925 20.68 38.63 -1.08
N LEU A 926 19.40 38.33 -1.26
CA LEU A 926 18.36 38.82 -0.36
C LEU A 926 18.53 38.17 1.01
N GLU A 927 18.66 38.97 2.06
CA GLU A 927 18.74 38.49 3.44
C GLU A 927 17.34 38.10 3.96
N GLY A 928 17.22 36.90 4.52
CA GLY A 928 15.97 36.37 5.08
C GLY A 928 16.25 35.43 6.26
N ASN A 929 15.30 35.31 7.18
CA ASN A 929 15.42 34.39 8.33
C ASN A 929 14.98 32.97 7.95
N GLU A 930 15.78 32.32 7.11
CA GLU A 930 15.45 31.01 6.51
C GLU A 930 16.09 29.81 7.21
N ARG A 931 16.67 29.94 8.41
CA ARG A 931 17.51 28.89 9.03
C ARG A 931 16.86 27.50 9.06
N SER A 932 15.58 27.41 9.42
CA SER A 932 14.86 26.14 9.46
C SER A 932 14.67 25.52 8.08
N ARG A 933 14.44 26.36 7.05
CA ARG A 933 14.31 25.93 5.66
C ARG A 933 15.68 25.50 5.09
N VAL A 934 16.76 26.22 5.39
CA VAL A 934 18.14 25.82 5.02
C VAL A 934 18.43 24.41 5.52
N ALA A 935 18.30 24.18 6.83
CA ALA A 935 18.62 22.90 7.45
C ALA A 935 17.75 21.75 6.89
N PHE A 936 16.47 22.04 6.60
CA PHE A 936 15.55 21.10 5.96
C PHE A 936 16.04 20.71 4.55
N ASN A 937 16.36 21.69 3.70
CA ASN A 937 16.83 21.46 2.34
C ASN A 937 18.20 20.76 2.30
N GLU A 938 19.15 21.18 3.13
CA GLU A 938 20.48 20.54 3.23
C GLU A 938 20.33 19.06 3.58
N ALA A 939 19.47 18.73 4.55
CA ALA A 939 19.24 17.33 4.92
C ALA A 939 18.62 16.53 3.75
N ILE A 940 17.65 17.08 3.03
CA ILE A 940 17.06 16.44 1.83
C ILE A 940 18.13 16.22 0.77
N HIS A 941 18.93 17.24 0.47
CA HIS A 941 19.96 17.19 -0.56
C HIS A 941 21.03 16.16 -0.24
N LEU A 942 21.48 16.09 1.01
CA LEU A 942 22.39 15.05 1.49
C LEU A 942 21.80 13.66 1.32
N GLY A 943 20.52 13.48 1.66
CA GLY A 943 19.81 12.21 1.44
C GLY A 943 19.72 11.83 -0.04
N SER A 944 19.42 12.80 -0.91
CA SER A 944 19.30 12.58 -2.36
C SER A 944 20.62 12.20 -3.01
N ILE A 945 21.71 12.88 -2.65
CA ILE A 945 23.06 12.54 -3.13
C ILE A 945 23.46 11.16 -2.63
N LYS A 946 23.21 10.85 -1.36
CA LYS A 946 23.55 9.55 -0.79
C LYS A 946 22.77 8.41 -1.46
N TYR A 947 21.49 8.62 -1.78
CA TYR A 947 20.71 7.67 -2.58
C TYR A 947 21.32 7.45 -3.97
N ALA A 948 21.69 8.54 -4.66
CA ALA A 948 22.30 8.43 -5.99
C ALA A 948 23.60 7.62 -5.94
N GLN A 949 24.49 7.93 -5.01
CA GLN A 949 25.74 7.18 -4.78
C GLN A 949 25.49 5.71 -4.51
N ASP A 950 24.56 5.39 -3.60
CA ASP A 950 24.26 4.01 -3.23
C ASP A 950 23.63 3.23 -4.38
N LEU A 951 22.75 3.84 -5.18
CA LEU A 951 22.17 3.20 -6.35
C LEU A 951 23.22 2.99 -7.44
N LEU A 952 23.97 4.02 -7.82
CA LEU A 952 24.96 3.97 -8.89
C LEU A 952 26.06 2.96 -8.57
N SER A 953 26.62 3.01 -7.35
CA SER A 953 27.62 2.03 -6.89
C SER A 953 27.08 0.60 -6.88
N THR A 954 25.81 0.41 -6.48
CA THR A 954 25.21 -0.95 -6.45
C THR A 954 24.98 -1.47 -7.87
N VAL A 955 24.47 -0.63 -8.78
CA VAL A 955 24.27 -0.99 -10.19
C VAL A 955 25.61 -1.31 -10.86
N GLU A 956 26.61 -0.46 -10.69
CA GLU A 956 27.96 -0.67 -11.25
C GLU A 956 28.58 -1.98 -10.74
N LYS A 957 28.46 -2.30 -9.45
CA LYS A 957 28.94 -3.58 -8.91
C LYS A 957 28.21 -4.80 -9.50
N CYS A 958 26.93 -4.68 -9.82
CA CYS A 958 26.16 -5.79 -10.40
C CYS A 958 26.44 -5.98 -11.90
N PHE A 959 26.50 -4.87 -12.65
CA PHE A 959 26.46 -4.88 -14.12
C PHE A 959 27.77 -4.40 -14.78
N GLY A 960 28.76 -3.94 -14.01
CA GLY A 960 30.02 -3.38 -14.51
C GLY A 960 29.91 -1.99 -15.14
N ASN A 961 28.73 -1.59 -15.60
CA ASN A 961 28.43 -0.27 -16.15
C ASN A 961 27.02 0.20 -15.78
N ILE A 962 26.74 1.47 -16.05
CA ILE A 962 25.44 2.09 -15.78
C ILE A 962 24.72 2.40 -17.10
N ASN A 963 23.56 1.79 -17.31
CA ASN A 963 22.66 2.18 -18.38
C ASN A 963 21.81 3.37 -17.93
N ILE A 964 22.06 4.54 -18.52
CA ILE A 964 21.40 5.80 -18.13
C ILE A 964 19.89 5.76 -18.41
N GLY A 965 19.46 5.18 -19.53
CA GLY A 965 18.05 5.04 -19.89
C GLY A 965 17.25 4.26 -18.85
N HIS A 966 17.88 3.22 -18.26
CA HIS A 966 17.26 2.43 -17.19
C HIS A 966 16.97 3.22 -15.91
N LEU A 967 17.60 4.38 -15.71
CA LEU A 967 17.38 5.23 -14.52
C LEU A 967 16.06 6.00 -14.58
N TRP A 968 15.56 6.34 -15.78
CA TRP A 968 14.43 7.27 -15.93
C TRP A 968 13.30 6.81 -16.88
N MET A 969 13.55 5.92 -17.86
CA MET A 969 12.55 5.61 -18.90
C MET A 969 11.40 4.70 -18.47
N HIS A 970 11.59 3.89 -17.43
CA HIS A 970 10.70 2.75 -17.13
C HIS A 970 9.79 2.96 -15.92
N ASP A 971 9.95 4.05 -15.16
CA ASP A 971 9.25 4.30 -13.91
C ASP A 971 8.75 5.74 -13.82
N ASP A 972 7.60 5.95 -13.17
CA ASP A 972 7.17 7.30 -12.77
C ASP A 972 8.05 7.77 -11.60
N ALA A 973 9.06 8.57 -11.92
CA ALA A 973 10.03 9.13 -10.99
C ALA A 973 9.41 9.95 -9.84
N CYS A 974 8.18 10.44 -9.99
CA CYS A 974 7.47 11.22 -8.97
C CYS A 974 6.43 10.40 -8.20
N ALA A 975 6.22 9.13 -8.52
CA ALA A 975 5.10 8.37 -7.95
C ALA A 975 5.15 8.25 -6.42
N ARG A 976 6.35 8.06 -5.84
CA ARG A 976 6.54 8.04 -4.37
C ARG A 976 6.25 9.40 -3.75
N LEU A 977 6.69 10.49 -4.40
CA LEU A 977 6.45 11.85 -3.94
C LEU A 977 4.94 12.13 -3.89
N PHE A 978 4.23 11.87 -4.98
CA PHE A 978 2.79 12.10 -5.01
C PHE A 978 2.03 11.18 -4.06
N SER A 979 2.44 9.93 -3.91
CA SER A 979 1.84 9.03 -2.92
C SER A 979 2.01 9.56 -1.49
N MET A 980 3.18 10.09 -1.14
CA MET A 980 3.41 10.73 0.16
C MET A 980 2.59 12.03 0.31
N LEU A 981 2.51 12.85 -0.72
CA LEU A 981 1.79 14.13 -0.67
C LEU A 981 0.27 13.95 -0.56
N GLU A 982 -0.29 12.94 -1.24
CA GLU A 982 -1.73 12.63 -1.24
C GLU A 982 -2.16 11.86 0.00
N SER A 983 -1.29 10.98 0.53
CA SER A 983 -1.58 10.11 1.68
C SER A 983 -0.43 10.13 2.72
N PRO A 984 -0.12 11.29 3.34
CA PRO A 984 0.99 11.40 4.28
C PRO A 984 0.75 10.65 5.57
N MET A 985 1.80 10.03 6.10
CA MET A 985 1.81 9.58 7.49
C MET A 985 2.21 10.73 8.42
N LEU A 986 1.93 10.58 9.73
CA LEU A 986 2.27 11.57 10.74
C LEU A 986 3.73 12.03 10.63
N ARG A 987 4.66 11.07 10.58
CA ARG A 987 6.09 11.38 10.53
C ARG A 987 6.51 12.06 9.23
N ASP A 988 5.80 11.80 8.12
CA ASP A 988 6.02 12.52 6.86
C ASP A 988 5.60 13.99 7.00
N ALA A 989 4.47 14.26 7.65
CA ALA A 989 4.02 15.62 7.92
C ALA A 989 4.90 16.37 8.92
N GLU A 990 5.41 15.69 9.95
CA GLU A 990 6.29 16.28 10.97
C GLU A 990 7.55 16.91 10.38
N VAL A 991 8.10 16.31 9.33
CA VAL A 991 9.31 16.78 8.63
C VAL A 991 9.11 18.16 7.98
N PHE A 992 7.88 18.51 7.62
CA PHE A 992 7.54 19.82 7.02
C PHE A 992 7.00 20.84 8.04
N SER A 993 6.86 20.47 9.32
CA SER A 993 6.25 21.32 10.34
C SER A 993 7.12 22.54 10.66
N GLY A 994 6.54 23.73 10.56
CA GLY A 994 7.23 24.99 10.85
C GLY A 994 8.14 25.49 9.74
N ILE A 995 8.24 24.77 8.61
CA ILE A 995 8.99 25.22 7.44
C ILE A 995 8.15 26.24 6.67
N THR A 996 8.77 27.34 6.25
CA THR A 996 8.15 28.40 5.46
C THR A 996 8.85 28.56 4.11
N ILE A 997 8.10 29.06 3.13
CA ILE A 997 8.65 29.53 1.85
C ILE A 997 8.34 31.01 1.70
N GLU A 998 9.37 31.75 1.31
CA GLU A 998 9.29 33.15 0.92
C GLU A 998 8.87 33.25 -0.56
N ASN A 999 7.99 34.19 -0.88
CA ASN A 999 7.62 34.50 -2.27
C ASN A 999 7.67 36.02 -2.52
N TYR A 1000 8.80 36.62 -2.13
CA TYR A 1000 9.03 38.07 -2.19
C TYR A 1000 8.92 38.63 -3.60
N PHE A 1001 9.38 37.89 -4.62
CA PHE A 1001 9.29 38.35 -6.01
C PHE A 1001 7.84 38.53 -6.50
N ALA A 1002 6.89 37.75 -5.96
CA ALA A 1002 5.46 37.92 -6.25
C ALA A 1002 4.75 38.91 -5.31
N GLY A 1003 5.47 39.49 -4.34
CA GLY A 1003 4.92 40.37 -3.30
C GLY A 1003 3.90 39.67 -2.40
N ARG A 1004 4.08 38.36 -2.13
CA ARG A 1004 3.15 37.56 -1.31
C ARG A 1004 3.73 37.28 0.08
N PRO A 1005 2.88 37.21 1.13
CA PRO A 1005 3.33 36.91 2.49
C PRO A 1005 3.89 35.48 2.60
N LEU A 1006 4.78 35.28 3.58
CA LEU A 1006 5.31 33.97 4.00
C LEU A 1006 4.18 32.96 4.24
N ARG A 1007 4.33 31.74 3.72
CA ARG A 1007 3.40 30.62 3.94
C ARG A 1007 4.12 29.41 4.52
N TYR A 1008 3.45 28.72 5.43
CA TYR A 1008 3.91 27.44 5.95
C TYR A 1008 3.60 26.31 4.97
N PHE A 1009 4.49 25.32 4.87
CA PHE A 1009 4.13 24.03 4.30
C PHE A 1009 3.08 23.36 5.17
N VAL A 1010 3.49 23.08 6.40
CA VAL A 1010 2.68 22.60 7.51
C VAL A 1010 2.99 23.53 8.68
N PRO A 1011 1.98 24.10 9.37
CA PRO A 1011 2.24 24.97 10.52
C PRO A 1011 3.01 24.24 11.63
N PRO A 1012 3.70 24.97 12.52
CA PRO A 1012 4.31 24.36 13.69
C PRO A 1012 3.21 23.74 14.57
N LYS A 1013 3.52 22.64 15.27
CA LYS A 1013 2.55 21.87 16.08
C LYS A 1013 1.74 22.72 17.07
N ASN A 1014 2.29 23.83 17.56
CA ASN A 1014 1.63 24.75 18.48
C ASN A 1014 0.75 25.83 17.81
N LYS A 1015 0.70 25.90 16.47
CA LYS A 1015 -0.08 26.89 15.70
C LYS A 1015 -0.78 26.29 14.48
N LEU A 1016 -1.41 25.11 14.64
CA LEU A 1016 -2.06 24.38 13.55
C LEU A 1016 -3.30 25.07 12.92
N SER A 1017 -3.78 26.18 13.49
CA SER A 1017 -4.89 26.98 12.95
C SER A 1017 -4.47 27.99 11.86
N ILE A 1018 -3.17 28.19 11.62
CA ILE A 1018 -2.67 29.14 10.63
C ILE A 1018 -3.11 28.74 9.22
N THR A 1019 -3.74 29.65 8.49
CA THR A 1019 -4.08 29.51 7.06
C THR A 1019 -3.77 30.81 6.32
N PRO A 1020 -3.45 30.79 5.01
CA PRO A 1020 -3.35 29.61 4.13
C PRO A 1020 -2.01 28.84 4.28
N VAL A 1021 -2.06 27.51 4.06
CA VAL A 1021 -0.89 26.60 4.05
C VAL A 1021 -0.63 26.05 2.65
N LEU A 1022 0.59 25.58 2.38
CA LEU A 1022 0.95 24.98 1.08
C LEU A 1022 0.59 23.50 0.98
N TRP A 1023 0.61 22.76 2.10
CA TRP A 1023 0.30 21.33 2.12
C TRP A 1023 -0.81 21.01 3.12
N LYS A 1024 -2.03 20.90 2.60
CA LYS A 1024 -3.25 20.72 3.41
C LYS A 1024 -3.32 19.31 3.99
N GLU A 1025 -2.97 18.31 3.19
CA GLU A 1025 -2.99 16.89 3.54
C GLU A 1025 -1.99 16.60 4.67
N GLY A 1026 -0.77 17.14 4.57
CA GLY A 1026 0.22 17.05 5.64
C GLY A 1026 -0.23 17.74 6.93
N THR A 1027 -0.86 18.91 6.82
CA THR A 1027 -1.42 19.61 8.00
C THR A 1027 -2.51 18.77 8.68
N GLN A 1028 -3.40 18.14 7.90
CA GLN A 1028 -4.44 17.27 8.43
C GLN A 1028 -3.85 16.01 9.11
N ALA A 1029 -2.87 15.36 8.49
CA ALA A 1029 -2.18 14.21 9.07
C ALA A 1029 -1.49 14.55 10.39
N LEU A 1030 -0.92 15.75 10.50
CA LEU A 1030 -0.31 16.24 11.75
C LEU A 1030 -1.36 16.50 12.84
N ILE A 1031 -2.53 17.07 12.48
CA ILE A 1031 -3.64 17.30 13.42
C ILE A 1031 -4.17 15.95 13.96
N GLU A 1032 -4.49 15.02 13.07
CA GLU A 1032 -5.02 13.71 13.42
C GLU A 1032 -4.00 12.90 14.23
N GLY A 1033 -2.73 12.94 13.81
CA GLY A 1033 -1.61 12.25 14.42
C GLY A 1033 -1.10 12.85 15.75
N THR A 1034 -1.36 14.13 16.02
CA THR A 1034 -1.08 14.73 17.33
C THR A 1034 -2.15 14.37 18.35
N LYS A 1035 -3.43 14.61 18.01
CA LYS A 1035 -4.57 14.21 18.86
C LYS A 1035 -4.38 12.77 19.32
N ALA A 1036 -4.00 11.96 18.34
CA ALA A 1036 -3.63 10.57 18.41
C ALA A 1036 -2.79 10.16 19.59
N GLN A 1037 -1.58 10.69 19.58
CA GLN A 1037 -0.59 10.41 20.58
C GLN A 1037 -1.06 10.86 21.97
N GLU A 1038 -1.85 11.94 22.07
CA GLU A 1038 -2.40 12.40 23.34
C GLU A 1038 -3.37 11.37 23.95
N GLU A 1039 -4.26 10.80 23.14
CA GLU A 1039 -5.13 9.72 23.61
C GLU A 1039 -4.31 8.53 24.06
N LEU A 1040 -3.34 8.12 23.25
CA LEU A 1040 -2.47 6.97 23.46
C LEU A 1040 -1.79 7.02 24.84
N VAL A 1041 -1.19 8.17 25.15
CA VAL A 1041 -0.55 8.46 26.43
C VAL A 1041 -1.58 8.38 27.57
N ALA A 1042 -2.77 8.95 27.38
CA ALA A 1042 -3.84 8.85 28.36
C ALA A 1042 -4.29 7.39 28.61
N ASN A 1043 -4.22 6.50 27.61
CA ASN A 1043 -4.55 5.07 27.81
C ASN A 1043 -3.45 4.29 28.49
N LYS A 1044 -2.18 4.56 28.16
CA LYS A 1044 -1.06 3.90 28.85
C LYS A 1044 -1.16 4.15 30.34
N LYS A 1045 -1.44 5.39 30.73
CA LYS A 1045 -1.63 5.77 32.13
C LYS A 1045 -2.80 5.02 32.76
N LYS A 1046 -3.95 4.97 32.09
CA LYS A 1046 -5.13 4.22 32.56
C LYS A 1046 -4.90 2.70 32.69
N ASN A 1047 -4.15 2.10 31.76
CA ASN A 1047 -3.84 0.67 31.79
C ASN A 1047 -2.80 0.31 32.84
N ALA A 1048 -1.80 1.16 33.08
CA ALA A 1048 -0.82 0.99 34.15
C ALA A 1048 -1.51 0.94 35.52
N ASP A 1049 -2.44 1.89 35.77
CA ASP A 1049 -3.25 1.92 37.00
C ASP A 1049 -4.13 0.66 37.16
N LEU A 1050 -4.55 0.04 36.04
CA LEU A 1050 -5.39 -1.15 36.04
C LEU A 1050 -4.59 -2.44 36.31
N GLU A 1051 -3.38 -2.54 35.75
CA GLU A 1051 -2.43 -3.63 35.98
C GLU A 1051 -1.95 -3.66 37.43
N GLU A 1052 -1.68 -2.49 38.03
CA GLU A 1052 -1.33 -2.38 39.44
C GLU A 1052 -2.46 -2.89 40.35
N LYS A 1053 -3.71 -2.54 40.05
CA LYS A 1053 -4.90 -3.07 40.75
C LYS A 1053 -5.11 -4.57 40.55
N LYS A 1054 -4.77 -5.12 39.39
CA LYS A 1054 -4.84 -6.58 39.13
C LYS A 1054 -3.76 -7.36 39.88
N ARG A 1055 -2.52 -6.86 39.93
CA ARG A 1055 -1.43 -7.47 40.71
C ARG A 1055 -1.79 -7.56 42.19
N ALA A 1056 -2.29 -6.46 42.75
CA ALA A 1056 -2.79 -6.44 44.14
C ALA A 1056 -3.89 -7.48 44.41
N ARG A 1057 -4.83 -7.69 43.48
CA ARG A 1057 -5.87 -8.73 43.60
C ARG A 1057 -5.34 -10.16 43.50
N THR A 1058 -4.36 -10.41 42.64
CA THR A 1058 -3.77 -11.73 42.44
C THR A 1058 -2.95 -12.17 43.64
N ASP A 1059 -2.21 -11.25 44.25
CA ASP A 1059 -1.41 -11.52 45.46
C ASP A 1059 -2.32 -11.88 46.65
N ILE A 1060 -3.43 -11.16 46.84
CA ILE A 1060 -4.45 -11.49 47.86
C ILE A 1060 -5.06 -12.88 47.60
N HIS A 1061 -5.34 -13.22 46.33
CA HIS A 1061 -5.91 -14.52 46.00
C HIS A 1061 -4.93 -15.67 46.25
N LYS A 1062 -3.64 -15.49 45.94
CA LYS A 1062 -2.59 -16.49 46.16
C LYS A 1062 -2.37 -16.74 47.66
N GLN A 1063 -2.27 -15.69 48.46
CA GLN A 1063 -2.19 -15.79 49.93
C GLN A 1063 -3.38 -16.56 50.52
N PHE A 1064 -4.59 -16.33 50.00
CA PHE A 1064 -5.77 -17.08 50.41
C PHE A 1064 -5.67 -18.58 50.09
N VAL A 1065 -5.27 -18.95 48.86
CA VAL A 1065 -5.21 -20.36 48.41
C VAL A 1065 -4.15 -21.14 49.18
N ASP A 1066 -2.98 -20.53 49.40
CA ASP A 1066 -1.88 -21.17 50.12
C ASP A 1066 -2.26 -21.40 51.59
N ARG A 1067 -2.90 -20.43 52.25
CA ARG A 1067 -3.38 -20.57 53.63
C ARG A 1067 -4.51 -21.59 53.77
N GLU A 1068 -5.50 -21.60 52.87
CA GLU A 1068 -6.57 -22.61 52.90
C GLU A 1068 -6.00 -24.03 52.71
N ARG A 1069 -5.00 -24.19 51.83
CA ARG A 1069 -4.33 -25.48 51.63
C ARG A 1069 -3.59 -25.93 52.88
N THR A 1070 -2.77 -25.05 53.47
CA THR A 1070 -2.05 -25.33 54.71
C THR A 1070 -2.99 -25.70 55.85
N ALA A 1071 -4.09 -24.96 56.01
CA ALA A 1071 -5.10 -25.24 57.03
C ALA A 1071 -5.70 -26.65 56.88
N ARG A 1072 -6.02 -27.07 55.64
CA ARG A 1072 -6.55 -28.42 55.36
C ARG A 1072 -5.53 -29.52 55.62
N THR A 1073 -4.25 -29.29 55.29
CA THR A 1073 -3.17 -30.24 55.57
C THR A 1073 -2.97 -30.42 57.09
N LEU A 1074 -2.94 -29.32 57.85
CA LEU A 1074 -2.83 -29.35 59.31
C LEU A 1074 -4.05 -30.03 59.96
N TYR A 1075 -5.24 -29.80 59.41
CA TYR A 1075 -6.46 -30.46 59.87
C TYR A 1075 -6.39 -31.98 59.66
N ALA A 1076 -5.88 -32.43 58.51
CA ALA A 1076 -5.70 -33.84 58.20
C ALA A 1076 -4.63 -34.52 59.09
N SER A 1077 -3.58 -33.79 59.47
CA SER A 1077 -2.54 -34.28 60.39
C SER A 1077 -2.91 -34.16 61.88
N ARG A 1078 -4.16 -33.82 62.21
CA ARG A 1078 -4.69 -33.64 63.57
C ARG A 1078 -4.06 -32.51 64.38
N ASN A 1079 -3.40 -31.55 63.73
CA ASN A 1079 -2.90 -30.33 64.37
C ASN A 1079 -3.97 -29.23 64.34
N PHE A 1080 -4.97 -29.38 65.20
CA PHE A 1080 -6.23 -28.65 65.09
C PHE A 1080 -6.16 -27.17 65.49
N ILE A 1081 -5.30 -26.79 66.45
CA ILE A 1081 -5.11 -25.37 66.84
C ILE A 1081 -4.52 -24.57 65.66
N GLU A 1082 -3.44 -25.07 65.05
CA GLU A 1082 -2.78 -24.39 63.93
C GLU A 1082 -3.66 -24.40 62.68
N ALA A 1083 -4.39 -25.49 62.42
CA ALA A 1083 -5.38 -25.53 61.35
C ALA A 1083 -6.46 -24.46 61.52
N ALA A 1084 -6.97 -24.27 62.75
CA ALA A 1084 -7.98 -23.27 63.05
C ALA A 1084 -7.48 -21.83 62.83
N ASN A 1085 -6.23 -21.56 63.21
CA ASN A 1085 -5.56 -20.28 62.98
C ASN A 1085 -5.39 -20.00 61.48
N GLU A 1086 -4.92 -20.97 60.70
CA GLU A 1086 -4.76 -20.81 59.25
C GLU A 1086 -6.10 -20.66 58.52
N PHE A 1087 -7.17 -21.32 58.97
CA PHE A 1087 -8.52 -21.07 58.44
C PHE A 1087 -9.03 -19.65 58.74
N ARG A 1088 -8.71 -19.07 59.91
CA ARG A 1088 -9.01 -17.66 60.23
C ARG A 1088 -8.20 -16.70 59.36
N LEU A 1089 -6.90 -16.93 59.21
CA LEU A 1089 -6.04 -16.10 58.38
C LEU A 1089 -6.43 -16.17 56.89
N ALA A 1090 -6.84 -17.35 56.40
CA ALA A 1090 -7.42 -17.50 55.07
C ALA A 1090 -8.74 -16.74 54.91
N PHE A 1091 -9.57 -16.67 55.97
CA PHE A 1091 -10.78 -15.86 55.99
C PHE A 1091 -10.47 -14.36 55.96
N ASP A 1092 -9.50 -13.89 56.74
CA ASP A 1092 -9.13 -12.47 56.75
C ASP A 1092 -8.57 -12.02 55.38
N ALA A 1093 -7.88 -12.91 54.66
CA ALA A 1093 -7.47 -12.69 53.26
C ALA A 1093 -8.63 -12.71 52.25
N LYS A 1094 -9.74 -13.41 52.54
CA LYS A 1094 -10.94 -13.46 51.68
C LYS A 1094 -12.24 -13.49 52.50
N PRO A 1095 -12.69 -12.33 53.03
CA PRO A 1095 -13.84 -12.26 53.96
C PRO A 1095 -15.19 -12.69 53.37
N THR A 1096 -15.27 -12.90 52.05
CA THR A 1096 -16.47 -13.37 51.35
C THR A 1096 -16.73 -14.87 51.50
N LYS A 1097 -15.87 -15.63 52.20
CA LYS A 1097 -16.01 -17.08 52.43
C LYS A 1097 -16.23 -17.45 53.91
N PRO A 1098 -17.43 -17.21 54.49
CA PRO A 1098 -17.72 -17.51 55.89
C PRO A 1098 -17.59 -19.01 56.26
N ASN A 1099 -17.62 -19.92 55.28
CA ASN A 1099 -17.37 -21.36 55.47
C ASN A 1099 -15.99 -21.65 56.12
N LEU A 1100 -15.00 -20.77 55.95
CA LEU A 1100 -13.67 -20.95 56.55
C LEU A 1100 -13.71 -20.74 58.06
N LEU A 1101 -14.52 -19.79 58.55
CA LEU A 1101 -14.75 -19.60 59.98
C LEU A 1101 -15.48 -20.80 60.60
N ARG A 1102 -16.35 -21.47 59.83
CA ARG A 1102 -16.95 -22.75 60.24
C ARG A 1102 -15.90 -23.85 60.36
N ALA A 1103 -15.02 -24.00 59.36
CA ALA A 1103 -13.92 -24.97 59.41
C ALA A 1103 -12.95 -24.68 60.58
N ALA A 1104 -12.68 -23.40 60.86
CA ALA A 1104 -11.91 -22.98 62.04
C ALA A 1104 -12.63 -23.38 63.33
N SER A 1105 -13.95 -23.17 63.42
CA SER A 1105 -14.75 -23.59 64.56
C SER A 1105 -14.72 -25.11 64.77
N GLU A 1106 -14.83 -25.91 63.70
CA GLU A 1106 -14.73 -27.37 63.77
C GLU A 1106 -13.34 -27.81 64.28
N ALA A 1107 -12.29 -27.16 63.81
CA ALA A 1107 -10.91 -27.40 64.26
C ALA A 1107 -10.72 -27.02 65.75
N TYR A 1108 -11.17 -25.85 66.20
CA TYR A 1108 -11.10 -25.46 67.62
C TYR A 1108 -11.83 -26.43 68.54
N ILE A 1109 -12.96 -27.00 68.09
CA ILE A 1109 -13.70 -28.01 68.84
C ILE A 1109 -12.88 -29.30 69.00
N LEU A 1110 -12.26 -29.77 67.92
CA LEU A 1110 -11.39 -30.96 67.97
C LEU A 1110 -10.13 -30.75 68.82
N ALA A 1111 -9.72 -29.49 69.02
CA ALA A 1111 -8.67 -29.08 69.94
C ALA A 1111 -9.15 -28.85 71.40
N ASN A 1112 -10.44 -29.05 71.70
CA ASN A 1112 -11.06 -28.78 73.00
C ASN A 1112 -11.08 -27.29 73.43
N ASP A 1113 -10.93 -26.35 72.49
CA ASP A 1113 -11.05 -24.90 72.71
C ASP A 1113 -12.46 -24.40 72.36
N ARG A 1114 -13.37 -24.59 73.33
CA ARG A 1114 -14.78 -24.24 73.18
C ARG A 1114 -15.02 -22.74 73.03
N LYS A 1115 -14.18 -21.89 73.63
CA LYS A 1115 -14.36 -20.43 73.61
C LYS A 1115 -14.07 -19.88 72.22
N SER A 1116 -12.96 -20.29 71.61
CA SER A 1116 -12.57 -19.86 70.26
C SER A 1116 -13.47 -20.43 69.17
N ALA A 1117 -14.02 -21.63 69.37
CA ALA A 1117 -15.02 -22.21 68.48
C ALA A 1117 -16.30 -21.35 68.41
N ILE A 1118 -16.84 -20.95 69.58
CA ILE A 1118 -18.03 -20.11 69.65
C ILE A 1118 -17.78 -18.74 69.02
N ASP A 1119 -16.62 -18.13 69.25
CA ASP A 1119 -16.21 -16.86 68.62
C ASP A 1119 -16.21 -16.96 67.08
N ALA A 1120 -15.54 -17.98 66.52
CA ALA A 1120 -15.47 -18.19 65.09
C ALA A 1120 -16.86 -18.42 64.46
N LEU A 1121 -17.72 -19.21 65.11
CA LEU A 1121 -19.07 -19.49 64.62
C LEU A 1121 -19.99 -18.25 64.71
N THR A 1122 -19.88 -17.46 65.77
CA THR A 1122 -20.64 -16.22 65.96
C THR A 1122 -20.25 -15.19 64.90
N LYS A 1123 -18.95 -15.06 64.62
CA LYS A 1123 -18.44 -14.19 63.54
C LYS A 1123 -18.91 -14.67 62.16
N ALA A 1124 -18.95 -15.99 61.91
CA ALA A 1124 -19.51 -16.55 60.68
C ALA A 1124 -21.01 -16.23 60.54
N GLN A 1125 -21.76 -16.26 61.65
CA GLN A 1125 -23.20 -15.99 61.68
C GLN A 1125 -23.55 -14.54 61.37
N ALA A 1126 -22.76 -13.59 61.88
CA ALA A 1126 -22.94 -12.15 61.63
C ALA A 1126 -22.78 -11.77 60.14
N LEU A 1127 -22.06 -12.60 59.37
CA LEU A 1127 -21.73 -12.35 57.97
C LEU A 1127 -22.67 -13.03 56.97
N MET A 1128 -23.79 -13.62 57.43
CA MET A 1128 -24.67 -14.43 56.57
C MET A 1128 -25.76 -13.61 55.85
N PRO A 1129 -26.06 -13.92 54.56
CA PRO A 1129 -27.20 -13.35 53.84
C PRO A 1129 -28.55 -13.92 54.34
N ASN A 1130 -29.67 -13.23 54.06
CA ASN A 1130 -31.04 -13.52 54.55
C ASN A 1130 -31.65 -14.89 54.18
N ASN A 1131 -30.90 -15.77 53.53
CA ASN A 1131 -31.36 -17.11 53.12
C ASN A 1131 -31.31 -18.10 54.31
N ARG A 1132 -32.49 -18.43 54.87
CA ARG A 1132 -32.65 -19.34 56.01
C ARG A 1132 -32.06 -20.74 55.79
N MET A 1133 -32.10 -21.27 54.57
CA MET A 1133 -31.63 -22.64 54.27
C MET A 1133 -30.09 -22.71 54.25
N LEU A 1134 -29.44 -21.69 53.67
CA LEU A 1134 -27.98 -21.56 53.68
C LEU A 1134 -27.46 -21.31 55.10
N LYS A 1135 -28.19 -20.49 55.88
CA LYS A 1135 -27.92 -20.23 57.30
C LYS A 1135 -27.92 -21.50 58.14
N ARG A 1136 -28.87 -22.42 57.87
CA ARG A 1136 -28.99 -23.71 58.57
C ARG A 1136 -27.82 -24.64 58.23
N ARG A 1137 -27.49 -24.80 56.94
CA ARG A 1137 -26.37 -25.63 56.45
C ARG A 1137 -24.98 -25.20 56.97
N LEU A 1138 -24.76 -23.89 57.13
CA LEU A 1138 -23.51 -23.32 57.64
C LEU A 1138 -23.36 -23.47 59.16
N LEU A 1139 -24.46 -23.60 59.91
CA LEU A 1139 -24.46 -23.77 61.37
C LEU A 1139 -24.51 -25.24 61.81
N THR A 1140 -24.67 -26.19 60.88
CA THR A 1140 -24.63 -27.62 61.16
C THR A 1140 -23.18 -28.11 61.29
N ILE A 1141 -22.80 -28.53 62.49
CA ILE A 1141 -21.50 -29.13 62.81
C ILE A 1141 -21.58 -30.65 62.56
N LYS A 1142 -20.53 -31.23 61.94
CA LYS A 1142 -20.52 -32.62 61.41
C LYS A 1142 -20.21 -33.76 62.40
N HIS A 1143 -20.27 -33.55 63.72
CA HIS A 1143 -19.87 -34.59 64.69
C HIS A 1143 -20.92 -34.84 65.79
N PRO A 1144 -21.53 -36.05 65.87
CA PRO A 1144 -22.61 -36.38 66.81
C PRO A 1144 -22.25 -36.29 68.30
N PHE A 1145 -21.00 -36.62 68.66
CA PHE A 1145 -20.49 -36.60 70.04
C PHE A 1145 -20.57 -35.22 70.72
N LEU A 1146 -20.63 -34.14 69.94
CA LEU A 1146 -20.67 -32.77 70.44
C LEU A 1146 -22.03 -32.40 71.08
N LYS A 1147 -23.10 -33.14 70.79
CA LYS A 1147 -24.40 -32.95 71.46
C LYS A 1147 -24.31 -33.21 72.98
N VAL A 1148 -23.38 -34.07 73.39
CA VAL A 1148 -23.11 -34.41 74.80
C VAL A 1148 -22.28 -33.34 75.52
N ILE A 1149 -21.39 -32.64 74.80
CA ILE A 1149 -20.52 -31.60 75.37
C ILE A 1149 -21.24 -30.25 75.49
N PHE A 1150 -22.14 -29.93 74.56
CA PHE A 1150 -22.73 -28.59 74.47
C PHE A 1150 -24.05 -28.40 75.22
N GLY A 1151 -24.69 -29.47 75.71
CA GLY A 1151 -26.09 -29.41 76.18
C GLY A 1151 -27.06 -29.11 75.02
N GLU A 1152 -28.35 -28.88 75.28
CA GLU A 1152 -29.31 -28.41 74.27
C GLU A 1152 -28.87 -27.05 73.70
N SER A 1153 -28.01 -27.11 72.68
CA SER A 1153 -27.46 -25.95 72.02
C SER A 1153 -28.48 -25.39 71.02
N LYS A 1154 -28.47 -24.06 70.83
CA LYS A 1154 -29.23 -23.32 69.81
C LYS A 1154 -28.92 -23.73 68.35
N TYR A 1155 -27.95 -24.60 68.13
CA TYR A 1155 -27.46 -25.01 66.81
C TYR A 1155 -27.72 -26.51 66.59
N GLU A 1156 -28.41 -26.82 65.49
CA GLU A 1156 -28.79 -28.18 65.12
C GLU A 1156 -27.58 -29.01 64.66
N VAL A 1157 -27.43 -30.20 65.25
CA VAL A 1157 -26.42 -31.19 64.89
C VAL A 1157 -27.06 -32.24 63.97
N SER A 1158 -26.44 -32.53 62.82
CA SER A 1158 -26.91 -33.56 61.89
C SER A 1158 -26.74 -34.95 62.50
N GLN A 1159 -27.74 -35.83 62.31
CA GLN A 1159 -27.74 -37.21 62.78
C GLN A 1159 -27.15 -38.21 61.77
N ASP A 1160 -26.72 -37.77 60.58
CA ASP A 1160 -26.18 -38.66 59.56
C ASP A 1160 -24.66 -38.80 59.69
N THR A 1161 -24.23 -39.81 60.46
CA THR A 1161 -23.07 -40.67 60.16
C THR A 1161 -23.11 -41.91 61.02
#